data_AF-W7CG66-F1
#
_entry.id   AF-W7CG66-F1
#
_cell.length_a   1.000
_cell.length_b   1.000
_cell.length_c   1.000
_cell.angle_alpha   90.00
_cell.angle_beta   90.00
_cell.angle_gamma   90.00
#
_symmetry.space_group_name_H-M   'P 1'
#
loop_
_entity.id
_entity.type
_entity.pdbx_description
1 polymer ?
#
loop_
_entity_poly.entity_id
_entity_poly.type
_entity_poly.pdbx_seq_one_letter_code
_entity_poly.pdbx_strand_id
1 'polypeptide(L)'
;MTNITTQYNEAKAQYATLGIDTDEVLRKIAQVKISMHCWQGDDVRGFLNPDGELTGGIAVSGNYLGAAHTPDQLRADLEQAYALIPGKHKLNLHAMYADTTEQVDLNTLEPRHFSKWVDWAKAQGIGLDFNPTFFSHANSADGFTLASPDDSIRQFWIEHGKASRKIANYFGEELGQVCVNNFWVPDGYKDTPIDRLSPRQRLMESLDEIFETSYDTAHTLDAVESKVFGLGAEAYTVGSHEFYMGYGLTRDKLICMDAGHFHPTEVISDKLSALSLYSSGILLHVSRPVRWDSDHVVVMDDELQAIGRELVRNDLLQKTYIGLDFFDATINRVAAWVIGTRNAIKAVLKAMLEPTDYLKTIEREGNYTERLALVEELKDFPFGSVWNYYCQEQGVPVGLDWLTAVKAYEKKCISKTLGGALMTIINAHFVKEMMATTANMYRLGWDERNGGNISYLLTEAEVAQYLTLTTVVRTLPLAFDATALAGRYFIVTGSGKYFKNVAFEPEKSLGVIRIATDGAAVEVLWGFVDGGVPTSELPSHLMSHIKRLEVDPNNRIVMHCHATHLLAMTYTHDLAERALTRTLWQMCTECIVVFPDGVGVIEWLVPGTTVIGEQTSAKMQKSRLVVWPHHGIYGCGKDMDEVFGLIETAEKAAQVYTYVQAQGGVKQTITDAQLQALADAFKVTPVAGYLKGV
;
A
#
# COMPACT_ATOMS: atom_id res chain seq x y z
N MET A 1 -36.40 -5.34 -3.86
CA MET A 1 -35.28 -6.31 -3.83
C MET A 1 -35.51 -7.27 -4.96
N THR A 2 -34.66 -7.24 -5.97
CA THR A 2 -34.73 -8.14 -7.13
C THR A 2 -34.41 -9.56 -6.68
N ASN A 3 -35.25 -10.53 -7.05
CA ASN A 3 -35.04 -11.94 -6.73
C ASN A 3 -33.97 -12.52 -7.67
N ILE A 4 -32.79 -12.86 -7.15
CA ILE A 4 -31.65 -13.40 -7.92
C ILE A 4 -32.07 -14.65 -8.71
N THR A 5 -32.90 -15.53 -8.13
CA THR A 5 -33.42 -16.72 -8.83
C THR A 5 -34.31 -16.34 -10.02
N THR A 6 -35.10 -15.27 -9.91
CA THR A 6 -35.90 -14.78 -11.05
C THR A 6 -34.99 -14.26 -12.17
N GLN A 7 -33.99 -13.44 -11.84
CA GLN A 7 -33.02 -12.93 -12.82
C GLN A 7 -32.21 -14.05 -13.48
N TYR A 8 -31.87 -15.09 -12.72
CA TYR A 8 -31.23 -16.27 -13.25
C TYR A 8 -32.12 -17.03 -14.23
N ASN A 9 -33.39 -17.24 -13.89
CA ASN A 9 -34.33 -17.94 -14.78
C ASN A 9 -34.54 -17.18 -16.10
N GLU A 10 -34.56 -15.85 -16.07
CA GLU A 10 -34.59 -15.01 -17.27
C GLU A 10 -33.30 -15.16 -18.09
N ALA A 11 -32.13 -15.10 -17.45
CA ALA A 11 -30.85 -15.30 -18.11
C ALA A 11 -30.73 -16.70 -18.72
N LYS A 12 -31.17 -17.73 -17.99
CA LYS A 12 -31.23 -19.13 -18.44
C LYS A 12 -32.09 -19.27 -19.69
N ALA A 13 -33.25 -18.63 -19.75
CA ALA A 13 -34.09 -18.63 -20.94
C ALA A 13 -33.39 -17.95 -22.14
N GLN A 14 -32.64 -16.87 -21.93
CA GLN A 14 -31.86 -16.21 -22.98
C GLN A 14 -30.71 -17.08 -23.50
N TYR A 15 -29.89 -17.66 -22.61
CA TYR A 15 -28.81 -18.57 -23.00
C TYR A 15 -29.32 -19.85 -23.68
N ALA A 16 -30.50 -20.35 -23.30
CA ALA A 16 -31.13 -21.49 -23.96
C ALA A 16 -31.45 -21.22 -25.44
N THR A 17 -31.67 -19.96 -25.85
CA THR A 17 -31.85 -19.60 -27.27
C THR A 17 -30.59 -19.82 -28.11
N LEU A 18 -29.42 -19.84 -27.46
CA LEU A 18 -28.13 -20.17 -28.07
C LEU A 18 -27.75 -21.65 -27.88
N GLY A 19 -28.65 -22.47 -27.34
CA GLY A 19 -28.39 -23.89 -27.05
C GLY A 19 -27.52 -24.13 -25.81
N ILE A 20 -27.38 -23.15 -24.92
CA ILE A 20 -26.53 -23.26 -23.73
C ILE A 20 -27.39 -23.62 -22.51
N ASP A 21 -27.03 -24.72 -21.84
CA ASP A 21 -27.60 -25.12 -20.55
C ASP A 21 -26.78 -24.51 -19.39
N THR A 22 -27.31 -23.44 -18.80
CA THR A 22 -26.63 -22.75 -17.70
C THR A 22 -26.53 -23.60 -16.43
N ASP A 23 -27.47 -24.50 -16.16
CA ASP A 23 -27.38 -25.36 -14.97
C ASP A 23 -26.19 -26.32 -15.10
N GLU A 24 -26.00 -26.89 -16.30
CA GLU A 24 -24.86 -27.77 -16.57
C GLU A 24 -23.54 -27.00 -16.51
N VAL A 25 -23.50 -25.78 -17.03
CA VAL A 25 -22.33 -24.89 -16.89
C VAL A 25 -21.98 -24.65 -15.42
N LEU A 26 -22.98 -24.39 -14.56
CA LEU A 26 -22.77 -24.20 -13.12
C LEU A 26 -22.26 -25.46 -12.41
N ARG A 27 -22.67 -26.66 -12.86
CA ARG A 27 -22.09 -27.92 -12.36
C ARG A 27 -20.63 -28.09 -12.77
N LYS A 28 -20.27 -27.72 -14.00
CA LYS A 28 -18.89 -27.83 -14.52
C LYS A 28 -17.94 -26.85 -13.86
N ILE A 29 -18.31 -25.56 -13.76
CA ILE A 29 -17.44 -24.54 -13.14
C ILE A 29 -17.14 -24.85 -11.68
N ALA A 30 -18.06 -25.50 -10.95
CA ALA A 30 -17.85 -25.92 -9.56
C ALA A 30 -16.73 -26.96 -9.39
N GLN A 31 -16.29 -27.62 -10.47
CA GLN A 31 -15.18 -28.58 -10.46
C GLN A 31 -13.83 -27.92 -10.79
N VAL A 32 -13.84 -26.69 -11.31
CA VAL A 32 -12.61 -25.97 -11.66
C VAL A 32 -11.94 -25.45 -10.39
N LYS A 33 -10.66 -25.78 -10.23
CA LYS A 33 -9.85 -25.35 -9.08
C LYS A 33 -8.91 -24.23 -9.52
N ILE A 34 -8.87 -23.17 -8.74
CA ILE A 34 -7.87 -22.11 -8.84
C ILE A 34 -6.89 -22.29 -7.68
N SER A 35 -5.59 -22.27 -7.96
CA SER A 35 -4.55 -22.30 -6.93
C SER A 35 -4.17 -20.88 -6.53
N MET A 36 -4.58 -20.49 -5.32
CA MET A 36 -4.29 -19.16 -4.77
C MET A 36 -2.89 -19.14 -4.17
N HIS A 37 -2.06 -18.18 -4.56
CA HIS A 37 -0.72 -18.02 -4.01
C HIS A 37 -0.71 -17.49 -2.58
N CYS A 38 0.13 -18.07 -1.71
CA CYS A 38 0.20 -17.66 -0.31
C CYS A 38 0.91 -16.30 -0.10
N TRP A 39 1.81 -15.91 -1.00
CA TRP A 39 2.74 -14.81 -0.80
C TRP A 39 2.15 -13.40 -0.91
N GLN A 40 0.95 -13.28 -1.47
CA GLN A 40 0.17 -12.03 -1.42
C GLN A 40 -0.23 -11.66 0.01
N GLY A 41 -0.26 -12.61 0.95
CA GLY A 41 -0.71 -12.38 2.33
C GLY A 41 0.29 -11.66 3.22
N ASP A 42 1.57 -11.71 2.88
CA ASP A 42 2.67 -11.23 3.72
C ASP A 42 3.75 -10.48 2.95
N ASP A 43 3.51 -10.12 1.68
CA ASP A 43 4.45 -9.41 0.82
C ASP A 43 5.69 -10.25 0.47
N VAL A 44 5.51 -11.55 0.23
CA VAL A 44 6.61 -12.44 -0.20
C VAL A 44 7.74 -12.55 0.84
N ARG A 45 7.42 -12.33 2.13
CA ARG A 45 8.42 -12.39 3.22
C ARG A 45 8.74 -13.82 3.64
N GLY A 46 7.72 -14.68 3.72
CA GLY A 46 7.84 -16.00 4.31
C GLY A 46 8.13 -15.97 5.82
N PHE A 47 8.42 -17.14 6.39
CA PHE A 47 8.59 -17.32 7.84
C PHE A 47 9.97 -17.85 8.24
N LEU A 48 10.79 -18.31 7.27
CA LEU A 48 12.17 -18.74 7.54
C LEU A 48 13.12 -17.57 7.79
N ASN A 49 12.93 -16.44 7.09
CA ASN A 49 13.73 -15.22 7.26
C ASN A 49 12.86 -13.96 7.08
N PRO A 50 11.92 -13.69 8.00
CA PRO A 50 10.90 -12.65 7.81
C PRO A 50 11.45 -11.21 7.78
N ASP A 51 12.66 -11.00 8.30
CA ASP A 51 13.37 -9.71 8.29
C ASP A 51 14.31 -9.56 7.07
N GLY A 52 14.37 -10.56 6.20
CA GLY A 52 15.19 -10.54 4.99
C GLY A 52 14.65 -9.57 3.94
N GLU A 53 15.56 -8.98 3.15
CA GLU A 53 15.17 -8.16 2.00
C GLU A 53 14.69 -9.05 0.84
N LEU A 54 13.61 -8.62 0.17
CA LEU A 54 13.13 -9.26 -1.04
C LEU A 54 14.12 -9.04 -2.19
N THR A 55 14.58 -10.12 -2.81
CA THR A 55 15.51 -10.11 -3.95
C THR A 55 15.04 -11.07 -5.06
N GLY A 56 15.85 -11.28 -6.10
CA GLY A 56 15.50 -12.18 -7.22
C GLY A 56 14.81 -11.49 -8.41
N GLY A 57 14.75 -10.17 -8.41
CA GLY A 57 14.21 -9.38 -9.51
C GLY A 57 12.69 -9.26 -9.57
N ILE A 58 12.04 -9.61 -8.45
CA ILE A 58 10.65 -9.27 -8.12
C ILE A 58 10.62 -8.14 -7.10
N ALA A 59 9.55 -7.34 -7.08
CA ALA A 59 9.42 -6.26 -6.11
C ALA A 59 7.96 -6.04 -5.70
N VAL A 60 7.72 -5.97 -4.39
CA VAL A 60 6.42 -5.60 -3.83
C VAL A 60 6.32 -4.09 -3.71
N SER A 61 5.25 -3.51 -4.25
CA SER A 61 4.97 -2.08 -4.16
C SER A 61 3.80 -1.81 -3.21
N GLY A 62 3.98 -0.85 -2.29
CA GLY A 62 2.98 -0.46 -1.30
C GLY A 62 3.31 -0.91 0.12
N ASN A 63 2.59 -0.36 1.09
CA ASN A 63 2.73 -0.69 2.51
C ASN A 63 1.37 -0.65 3.24
N TYR A 64 0.36 -1.22 2.61
CA TYR A 64 -0.99 -1.32 3.17
C TYR A 64 -0.96 -2.18 4.44
N LEU A 65 -1.65 -1.73 5.49
CA LEU A 65 -1.59 -2.35 6.81
C LEU A 65 -2.21 -3.76 6.83
N GLY A 66 -1.80 -4.57 7.82
CA GLY A 66 -2.39 -5.88 8.07
C GLY A 66 -1.83 -7.02 7.24
N ALA A 67 -0.55 -6.95 6.85
CA ALA A 67 0.19 -8.11 6.36
C ALA A 67 0.25 -9.20 7.44
N ALA A 68 0.19 -10.47 7.04
CA ALA A 68 0.46 -11.57 7.95
C ALA A 68 1.95 -11.61 8.31
N HIS A 69 2.26 -11.97 9.55
CA HIS A 69 3.63 -12.13 10.07
C HIS A 69 3.87 -13.53 10.65
N THR A 70 2.84 -14.36 10.73
CA THR A 70 2.94 -15.74 11.22
C THR A 70 2.11 -16.68 10.34
N PRO A 71 2.43 -17.99 10.33
CA PRO A 71 1.62 -19.00 9.64
C PRO A 71 0.14 -18.96 10.05
N ASP A 72 -0.15 -18.74 11.35
CA ASP A 72 -1.53 -18.68 11.86
C ASP A 72 -2.30 -17.46 11.34
N GLN A 73 -1.64 -16.30 11.27
CA GLN A 73 -2.25 -15.10 10.69
C GLN A 73 -2.54 -15.30 9.21
N LEU A 74 -1.58 -15.86 8.47
CA LEU A 74 -1.73 -16.14 7.04
C LEU A 74 -2.87 -17.12 6.77
N ARG A 75 -2.98 -18.20 7.56
CA ARG A 75 -4.12 -19.14 7.49
C ARG A 75 -5.44 -18.45 7.75
N ALA A 76 -5.52 -17.57 8.74
CA ALA A 76 -6.75 -16.82 9.05
C ALA A 76 -7.15 -15.87 7.90
N ASP A 77 -6.18 -15.18 7.29
CA ASP A 77 -6.42 -14.32 6.13
C ASP A 77 -6.90 -15.12 4.90
N LEU A 78 -6.29 -16.28 4.66
CA LEU A 78 -6.70 -17.22 3.61
C LEU A 78 -8.11 -17.77 3.85
N GLU A 79 -8.45 -18.16 5.08
CA GLU A 79 -9.81 -18.60 5.45
C GLU A 79 -10.84 -17.50 5.17
N GLN A 80 -10.51 -16.25 5.48
CA GLN A 80 -11.37 -15.12 5.17
C GLN A 80 -11.53 -14.92 3.66
N ALA A 81 -10.48 -15.12 2.86
CA ALA A 81 -10.57 -15.05 1.41
C ALA A 81 -11.44 -16.19 0.85
N TYR A 82 -11.19 -17.45 1.25
CA TYR A 82 -11.96 -18.61 0.78
C TYR A 82 -13.44 -18.51 1.13
N ALA A 83 -13.80 -17.95 2.28
CA ALA A 83 -15.21 -17.72 2.64
C ALA A 83 -15.96 -16.75 1.69
N LEU A 84 -15.24 -16.02 0.85
CA LEU A 84 -15.78 -15.02 -0.08
C LEU A 84 -15.67 -15.42 -1.55
N ILE A 85 -15.06 -16.58 -1.83
CA ILE A 85 -14.77 -17.08 -3.18
C ILE A 85 -15.59 -18.37 -3.41
N PRO A 86 -16.38 -18.46 -4.48
CA PRO A 86 -17.23 -19.64 -4.72
C PRO A 86 -16.40 -20.84 -5.18
N GLY A 87 -16.64 -22.01 -4.59
CA GLY A 87 -16.02 -23.29 -4.98
C GLY A 87 -15.01 -23.82 -3.95
N LYS A 88 -14.36 -24.93 -4.31
CA LYS A 88 -13.27 -25.54 -3.53
C LYS A 88 -11.99 -25.53 -4.35
N HIS A 89 -10.94 -24.94 -3.78
CA HIS A 89 -9.77 -24.48 -4.52
C HIS A 89 -8.49 -25.11 -3.97
N LYS A 90 -7.35 -24.53 -4.32
CA LYS A 90 -6.03 -24.93 -3.83
C LYS A 90 -5.26 -23.74 -3.28
N LEU A 91 -4.29 -24.00 -2.41
CA LEU A 91 -3.30 -23.03 -1.97
C LEU A 91 -1.93 -23.37 -2.57
N ASN A 92 -1.28 -22.41 -3.21
CA ASN A 92 0.08 -22.53 -3.72
C ASN A 92 1.06 -21.97 -2.67
N LEU A 93 1.92 -22.84 -2.14
CA LEU A 93 2.88 -22.52 -1.09
C LEU A 93 4.30 -22.36 -1.66
N HIS A 94 5.09 -21.48 -1.06
CA HIS A 94 6.53 -21.43 -1.28
C HIS A 94 7.28 -22.11 -0.12
N ALA A 95 8.46 -22.65 -0.38
CA ALA A 95 9.28 -23.31 0.64
C ALA A 95 9.64 -22.41 1.84
N MET A 96 9.78 -21.10 1.63
CA MET A 96 9.99 -20.14 2.73
C MET A 96 8.81 -19.99 3.71
N TYR A 97 7.65 -20.60 3.42
CA TYR A 97 6.47 -20.61 4.30
C TYR A 97 6.41 -21.83 5.23
N ALA A 98 7.53 -22.53 5.42
CA ALA A 98 7.64 -23.61 6.41
C ALA A 98 7.10 -23.16 7.78
N ASP A 99 6.24 -23.97 8.41
CA ASP A 99 5.67 -23.71 9.73
C ASP A 99 6.40 -24.56 10.78
N THR A 100 7.58 -24.08 11.15
CA THR A 100 8.48 -24.78 12.07
C THR A 100 9.13 -23.80 13.04
N THR A 101 9.45 -24.30 14.23
CA THR A 101 10.30 -23.61 15.21
C THR A 101 11.76 -24.08 15.15
N GLU A 102 12.05 -25.10 14.32
CA GLU A 102 13.40 -25.58 14.08
C GLU A 102 14.18 -24.55 13.27
N GLN A 103 15.45 -24.32 13.62
CA GLN A 103 16.35 -23.55 12.75
C GLN A 103 16.83 -24.47 11.63
N VAL A 104 16.26 -24.29 10.46
CA VAL A 104 16.55 -25.07 9.25
C VAL A 104 16.78 -24.12 8.08
N ASP A 105 17.59 -24.58 7.13
CA ASP A 105 17.84 -23.87 5.88
C ASP A 105 17.06 -24.56 4.73
N LEU A 106 16.88 -23.88 3.61
CA LEU A 106 16.05 -24.30 2.47
C LEU A 106 16.42 -25.70 1.98
N ASN A 107 17.71 -26.00 1.84
CA ASN A 107 18.21 -27.29 1.38
C ASN A 107 17.99 -28.46 2.37
N THR A 108 17.54 -28.17 3.60
CA THR A 108 17.29 -29.17 4.66
C THR A 108 15.82 -29.29 5.03
N LEU A 109 14.92 -28.62 4.30
CA LEU A 109 13.49 -28.71 4.54
C LEU A 109 12.95 -30.14 4.31
N GLU A 110 11.98 -30.52 5.13
CA GLU A 110 11.37 -31.84 5.13
C GLU A 110 9.84 -31.75 5.22
N PRO A 111 9.09 -32.80 4.81
CA PRO A 111 7.63 -32.86 4.92
C PRO A 111 7.06 -32.42 6.28
N ARG A 112 7.72 -32.76 7.39
CA ARG A 112 7.27 -32.40 8.74
C ARG A 112 7.16 -30.89 8.96
N HIS A 113 7.99 -30.07 8.32
CA HIS A 113 7.94 -28.61 8.42
C HIS A 113 6.69 -28.00 7.76
N PHE A 114 5.93 -28.79 6.99
CA PHE A 114 4.67 -28.40 6.35
C PHE A 114 3.46 -29.21 6.81
N SER A 115 3.63 -30.10 7.80
CA SER A 115 2.55 -30.94 8.35
C SER A 115 1.34 -30.13 8.81
N LYS A 116 1.54 -29.00 9.47
CA LYS A 116 0.45 -28.11 9.89
C LYS A 116 -0.30 -27.48 8.71
N TRP A 117 0.38 -27.21 7.60
CA TRP A 117 -0.27 -26.74 6.36
C TRP A 117 -1.14 -27.84 5.76
N VAL A 118 -0.67 -29.08 5.76
CA VAL A 118 -1.45 -30.25 5.33
C VAL A 118 -2.67 -30.46 6.23
N ASP A 119 -2.51 -30.44 7.55
CA ASP A 119 -3.62 -30.59 8.50
C ASP A 119 -4.67 -29.48 8.31
N TRP A 120 -4.23 -28.24 8.12
CA TRP A 120 -5.11 -27.13 7.81
C TRP A 120 -5.81 -27.31 6.45
N ALA A 121 -5.10 -27.73 5.41
CA ALA A 121 -5.68 -27.98 4.09
C ALA A 121 -6.73 -29.09 4.11
N LYS A 122 -6.50 -30.16 4.88
CA LYS A 122 -7.49 -31.23 5.15
C LYS A 122 -8.74 -30.67 5.82
N ALA A 123 -8.58 -29.83 6.84
CA ALA A 123 -9.70 -29.21 7.55
C ALA A 123 -10.53 -28.28 6.64
N GLN A 124 -9.88 -27.54 5.73
CA GLN A 124 -10.55 -26.67 4.76
C GLN A 124 -11.13 -27.43 3.54
N GLY A 125 -10.67 -28.66 3.31
CA GLY A 125 -11.02 -29.48 2.15
C GLY A 125 -10.45 -28.93 0.84
N ILE A 126 -9.20 -28.43 0.87
CA ILE A 126 -8.49 -27.86 -0.28
C ILE A 126 -7.23 -28.67 -0.60
N GLY A 127 -6.72 -28.52 -1.82
CA GLY A 127 -5.42 -29.08 -2.20
C GLY A 127 -4.28 -28.09 -1.94
N LEU A 128 -3.04 -28.60 -1.99
CA LEU A 128 -1.82 -27.77 -1.95
C LEU A 128 -1.04 -27.90 -3.27
N ASP A 129 -0.41 -26.81 -3.67
CA ASP A 129 0.64 -26.73 -4.69
C ASP A 129 1.91 -26.15 -4.04
N PHE A 130 3.07 -26.29 -4.69
CA PHE A 130 4.34 -25.98 -4.06
C PHE A 130 5.36 -25.31 -4.99
N ASN A 131 6.32 -24.61 -4.39
CA ASN A 131 7.42 -23.95 -5.10
C ASN A 131 8.69 -24.00 -4.23
N PRO A 132 9.82 -24.56 -4.71
CA PRO A 132 11.13 -24.22 -4.16
C PRO A 132 11.39 -22.70 -4.23
N THR A 133 11.78 -22.08 -3.12
CA THR A 133 12.24 -20.68 -3.08
C THR A 133 13.70 -20.58 -3.53
N PHE A 134 14.00 -19.95 -4.68
CA PHE A 134 15.37 -19.76 -5.21
C PHE A 134 15.84 -18.29 -5.14
N PHE A 135 15.33 -17.52 -4.19
CA PHE A 135 15.63 -16.09 -4.04
C PHE A 135 15.61 -15.69 -2.56
N SER A 136 15.93 -14.42 -2.26
CA SER A 136 15.96 -13.87 -0.89
C SER A 136 16.82 -14.68 0.08
N HIS A 137 17.93 -15.19 -0.43
CA HIS A 137 18.87 -16.02 0.31
C HIS A 137 20.31 -15.62 0.03
N ALA A 138 21.21 -15.81 1.01
CA ALA A 138 22.63 -15.49 0.86
C ALA A 138 23.26 -16.19 -0.34
N ASN A 139 22.89 -17.45 -0.60
CA ASN A 139 23.37 -18.23 -1.76
C ASN A 139 22.72 -17.82 -3.10
N SER A 140 21.89 -16.78 -3.13
CA SER A 140 21.34 -16.18 -4.37
C SER A 140 21.82 -14.74 -4.62
N ALA A 141 22.66 -14.20 -3.73
CA ALA A 141 23.04 -12.78 -3.73
C ALA A 141 23.77 -12.33 -5.01
N ASP A 142 24.50 -13.24 -5.66
CA ASP A 142 25.22 -12.96 -6.91
C ASP A 142 24.32 -13.00 -8.17
N GLY A 143 23.02 -13.21 -8.00
CA GLY A 143 22.06 -13.28 -9.11
C GLY A 143 22.03 -14.63 -9.85
N PHE A 144 22.66 -15.66 -9.29
CA PHE A 144 22.66 -17.02 -9.83
C PHE A 144 22.40 -18.07 -8.74
N THR A 145 21.64 -19.11 -9.10
CA THR A 145 21.30 -20.24 -8.24
C THR A 145 21.67 -21.57 -8.92
N LEU A 146 20.73 -22.23 -9.59
CA LEU A 146 20.93 -23.48 -10.34
C LEU A 146 21.89 -23.31 -11.53
N ALA A 147 22.10 -22.09 -12.02
CA ALA A 147 23.07 -21.78 -13.07
C ALA A 147 24.38 -21.18 -12.52
N SER A 148 24.58 -21.18 -11.19
CA SER A 148 25.78 -20.64 -10.57
C SER A 148 27.04 -21.34 -11.07
N PRO A 149 28.11 -20.59 -11.40
CA PRO A 149 29.41 -21.17 -11.71
C PRO A 149 30.11 -21.75 -10.48
N ASP A 150 29.66 -21.39 -9.27
CA ASP A 150 30.14 -21.98 -8.02
C ASP A 150 29.38 -23.29 -7.74
N ASP A 151 30.12 -24.40 -7.75
CA ASP A 151 29.57 -25.74 -7.52
C ASP A 151 28.91 -25.89 -6.14
N SER A 152 29.42 -25.20 -5.12
CA SER A 152 28.85 -25.28 -3.76
C SER A 152 27.49 -24.58 -3.66
N ILE A 153 27.37 -23.40 -4.29
CA ILE A 153 26.09 -22.68 -4.40
C ILE A 153 25.10 -23.50 -5.23
N ARG A 154 25.55 -24.03 -6.37
CA ARG A 154 24.70 -24.84 -7.25
C ARG A 154 24.21 -26.11 -6.54
N GLN A 155 25.07 -26.82 -5.83
CA GLN A 155 24.68 -28.01 -5.07
C GLN A 155 23.68 -27.69 -3.96
N PHE A 156 23.84 -26.57 -3.25
CA PHE A 156 22.86 -26.13 -2.24
C PHE A 156 21.46 -26.02 -2.85
N TRP A 157 21.34 -25.37 -4.02
CA TRP A 157 20.07 -25.18 -4.71
C TRP A 157 19.52 -26.48 -5.33
N ILE A 158 20.39 -27.38 -5.80
CA ILE A 158 19.99 -28.71 -6.24
C ILE A 158 19.38 -29.51 -5.08
N GLU A 159 20.01 -29.53 -3.91
CA GLU A 159 19.48 -30.24 -2.75
C GLU A 159 18.15 -29.63 -2.26
N HIS A 160 18.01 -28.31 -2.31
CA HIS A 160 16.73 -27.63 -2.07
C HIS A 160 15.64 -28.03 -3.08
N GLY A 161 15.98 -28.10 -4.37
CA GLY A 161 15.06 -28.59 -5.41
C GLY A 161 14.59 -30.01 -5.11
N LYS A 162 15.51 -30.93 -4.74
CA LYS A 162 15.18 -32.31 -4.36
C LYS A 162 14.32 -32.37 -3.09
N ALA A 163 14.64 -31.58 -2.07
CA ALA A 163 13.87 -31.48 -0.84
C ALA A 163 12.43 -31.00 -1.10
N SER A 164 12.28 -29.98 -1.94
CA SER A 164 10.99 -29.41 -2.32
C SER A 164 10.11 -30.42 -3.05
N ARG A 165 10.69 -31.26 -3.92
CA ARG A 165 9.95 -32.35 -4.59
C ARG A 165 9.43 -33.41 -3.62
N LYS A 166 10.21 -33.75 -2.58
CA LYS A 166 9.76 -34.66 -1.51
C LYS A 166 8.56 -34.09 -0.76
N ILE A 167 8.58 -32.79 -0.45
CA ILE A 167 7.47 -32.09 0.21
C ILE A 167 6.24 -32.04 -0.69
N ALA A 168 6.40 -31.75 -1.98
CA ALA A 168 5.29 -31.73 -2.94
C ALA A 168 4.64 -33.11 -3.09
N ASN A 169 5.44 -34.20 -3.19
CA ASN A 169 4.91 -35.56 -3.20
C ASN A 169 4.12 -35.87 -1.92
N TYR A 170 4.63 -35.48 -0.75
CA TYR A 170 3.94 -35.64 0.53
C TYR A 170 2.57 -34.92 0.55
N PHE A 171 2.45 -33.73 -0.04
CA PHE A 171 1.15 -33.05 -0.15
C PHE A 171 0.15 -33.87 -0.98
N GLY A 172 0.61 -34.44 -2.10
CA GLY A 172 -0.22 -35.29 -2.94
C GLY A 172 -0.72 -36.55 -2.23
N GLU A 173 0.16 -37.23 -1.52
CA GLU A 173 -0.14 -38.42 -0.72
C GLU A 173 -1.16 -38.14 0.38
N GLU A 174 -0.98 -37.05 1.14
CA GLU A 174 -1.81 -36.75 2.29
C GLU A 174 -3.18 -36.16 1.92
N LEU A 175 -3.29 -35.45 0.80
CA LEU A 175 -4.50 -34.74 0.40
C LEU A 175 -5.30 -35.48 -0.69
N GLY A 176 -4.74 -36.53 -1.29
CA GLY A 176 -5.37 -37.26 -2.40
C GLY A 176 -5.62 -36.39 -3.63
N GLN A 177 -4.80 -35.34 -3.82
CA GLN A 177 -4.91 -34.37 -4.91
C GLN A 177 -3.51 -34.06 -5.42
N VAL A 178 -3.30 -34.14 -6.73
CA VAL A 178 -2.01 -33.80 -7.38
C VAL A 178 -1.53 -32.44 -6.91
N CYS A 179 -0.31 -32.36 -6.38
CA CYS A 179 0.45 -31.15 -6.07
C CYS A 179 1.31 -30.77 -7.28
N VAL A 180 1.15 -29.57 -7.81
CA VAL A 180 2.05 -29.04 -8.83
C VAL A 180 3.20 -28.33 -8.13
N ASN A 181 4.42 -28.79 -8.37
CA ASN A 181 5.65 -28.23 -7.84
C ASN A 181 6.38 -27.42 -8.92
N ASN A 182 6.37 -26.10 -8.80
CA ASN A 182 6.81 -25.20 -9.86
C ASN A 182 8.21 -24.61 -9.61
N PHE A 183 9.07 -24.70 -10.61
CA PHE A 183 10.46 -24.26 -10.58
C PHE A 183 10.64 -22.96 -11.36
N TRP A 184 10.75 -21.86 -10.62
CA TRP A 184 11.15 -20.54 -11.10
C TRP A 184 12.49 -20.13 -10.48
N VAL A 185 13.45 -19.65 -11.27
CA VAL A 185 14.75 -19.15 -10.78
C VAL A 185 15.02 -17.73 -11.27
N PRO A 186 15.69 -16.87 -10.46
CA PRO A 186 16.00 -15.50 -10.84
C PRO A 186 17.25 -15.36 -11.72
N ASP A 187 17.88 -16.48 -12.08
CA ASP A 187 19.20 -16.55 -12.69
C ASP A 187 19.31 -15.71 -13.97
N GLY A 188 20.20 -14.72 -13.95
CA GLY A 188 20.32 -13.78 -15.06
C GLY A 188 21.43 -12.74 -14.90
N TYR A 189 21.57 -11.89 -15.90
CA TYR A 189 22.49 -10.76 -15.86
C TYR A 189 21.75 -9.44 -16.04
N LYS A 190 22.13 -8.47 -15.22
CA LYS A 190 21.67 -7.08 -15.32
C LYS A 190 22.01 -6.46 -16.68
N ASP A 191 23.23 -6.68 -17.15
CA ASP A 191 23.77 -6.11 -18.39
C ASP A 191 24.17 -7.22 -19.37
N THR A 192 24.49 -6.84 -20.60
CA THR A 192 24.69 -7.72 -21.74
C THR A 192 25.78 -8.77 -21.46
N PRO A 193 25.43 -10.07 -21.39
CA PRO A 193 26.43 -11.11 -21.16
C PRO A 193 27.22 -11.43 -22.42
N ILE A 194 28.46 -11.88 -22.20
CA ILE A 194 29.32 -12.46 -23.24
C ILE A 194 28.91 -13.92 -23.55
N ASP A 195 28.52 -14.68 -22.52
CA ASP A 195 28.18 -16.09 -22.63
C ASP A 195 26.77 -16.35 -22.10
N ARG A 196 25.88 -16.77 -23.01
CA ARG A 196 24.51 -17.20 -22.70
C ARG A 196 24.34 -18.71 -22.71
N LEU A 197 25.36 -19.47 -23.12
CA LEU A 197 25.29 -20.92 -23.27
C LEU A 197 25.65 -21.61 -21.95
N SER A 198 26.81 -21.29 -21.37
CA SER A 198 27.30 -22.02 -20.19
C SER A 198 26.36 -21.94 -18.98
N PRO A 199 25.73 -20.80 -18.65
CA PRO A 199 24.72 -20.77 -17.59
C PRO A 199 23.51 -21.68 -17.88
N ARG A 200 23.05 -21.76 -19.14
CA ARG A 200 21.94 -22.64 -19.53
C ARG A 200 22.31 -24.12 -19.45
N GLN A 201 23.55 -24.46 -19.79
CA GLN A 201 24.05 -25.83 -19.62
C GLN A 201 24.03 -26.25 -18.15
N ARG A 202 24.53 -25.40 -17.25
CA ARG A 202 24.49 -25.67 -15.80
C ARG A 202 23.07 -25.75 -15.24
N LEU A 203 22.16 -24.89 -15.70
CA LEU A 203 20.75 -24.97 -15.33
C LEU A 203 20.12 -26.30 -15.76
N MET A 204 20.39 -26.73 -17.00
CA MET A 204 19.90 -28.01 -17.53
C MET A 204 20.44 -29.19 -16.71
N GLU A 205 21.74 -29.23 -16.45
CA GLU A 205 22.40 -30.28 -15.64
C GLU A 205 21.82 -30.32 -14.21
N SER A 206 21.61 -29.15 -13.59
CA SER A 206 21.03 -29.05 -12.25
C SER A 206 19.60 -29.54 -12.19
N LEU A 207 18.77 -29.17 -13.18
CA LEU A 207 17.39 -29.64 -13.27
C LEU A 207 17.33 -31.15 -13.56
N ASP A 208 18.21 -31.68 -14.42
CA ASP A 208 18.28 -33.11 -14.71
C ASP A 208 18.65 -33.88 -13.42
N GLU A 209 19.56 -33.36 -12.58
CA GLU A 209 19.90 -33.93 -11.27
C GLU A 209 18.74 -33.85 -10.26
N ILE A 210 18.04 -32.71 -10.19
CA ILE A 210 16.86 -32.54 -9.33
C ILE A 210 15.75 -33.53 -9.72
N PHE A 211 15.55 -33.76 -11.02
CA PHE A 211 14.48 -34.58 -11.56
C PHE A 211 14.83 -36.06 -11.73
N GLU A 212 16.04 -36.50 -11.36
CA GLU A 212 16.48 -37.90 -11.45
C GLU A 212 15.54 -38.86 -10.69
N THR A 213 15.06 -38.45 -9.50
CA THR A 213 14.08 -39.23 -8.75
C THR A 213 12.68 -39.06 -9.35
N SER A 214 12.04 -40.17 -9.73
CA SER A 214 10.65 -40.15 -10.19
C SER A 214 9.69 -40.29 -9.01
N TYR A 215 8.61 -39.50 -9.02
CA TYR A 215 7.48 -39.59 -8.09
C TYR A 215 6.22 -40.00 -8.83
N ASP A 216 5.22 -40.48 -8.09
CA ASP A 216 3.92 -40.82 -8.70
C ASP A 216 3.23 -39.54 -9.17
N THR A 217 2.89 -39.48 -10.46
CA THR A 217 2.17 -38.37 -11.09
C THR A 217 0.77 -38.14 -10.52
N ALA A 218 0.20 -39.15 -9.84
CA ALA A 218 -1.03 -39.00 -9.08
C ALA A 218 -0.86 -38.12 -7.82
N HIS A 219 0.37 -37.97 -7.33
CA HIS A 219 0.70 -37.18 -6.15
C HIS A 219 1.38 -35.86 -6.51
N THR A 220 2.36 -35.86 -7.42
CA THR A 220 3.09 -34.64 -7.77
C THR A 220 3.42 -34.55 -9.26
N LEU A 221 3.35 -33.32 -9.78
CA LEU A 221 3.82 -32.96 -11.11
C LEU A 221 4.80 -31.81 -10.99
N ASP A 222 5.92 -31.89 -11.71
CA ASP A 222 6.91 -30.82 -11.72
C ASP A 222 6.66 -29.88 -12.91
N ALA A 223 6.66 -28.57 -12.64
CA ALA A 223 6.55 -27.52 -13.65
C ALA A 223 7.83 -26.68 -13.70
N VAL A 224 8.13 -26.11 -14.86
CA VAL A 224 9.23 -25.17 -15.06
C VAL A 224 8.73 -23.85 -15.63
N GLU A 225 9.21 -22.73 -15.08
CA GLU A 225 8.67 -21.40 -15.36
C GLU A 225 9.71 -20.46 -15.94
N SER A 226 9.42 -19.96 -17.14
CA SER A 226 10.26 -18.96 -17.81
C SER A 226 9.92 -17.54 -17.37
N LYS A 227 10.90 -16.65 -17.47
CA LYS A 227 10.73 -15.21 -17.36
C LYS A 227 11.50 -14.48 -18.45
N VAL A 228 10.93 -13.39 -18.98
CA VAL A 228 11.58 -12.55 -20.00
C VAL A 228 12.70 -11.70 -19.41
N PHE A 229 12.44 -11.06 -18.27
CA PHE A 229 13.42 -10.29 -17.49
C PHE A 229 12.90 -10.04 -16.07
N GLY A 230 13.81 -9.74 -15.13
CA GLY A 230 13.50 -9.26 -13.78
C GLY A 230 14.34 -8.03 -13.41
N LEU A 231 13.97 -7.31 -12.35
CA LEU A 231 14.75 -6.15 -11.89
C LEU A 231 16.15 -6.60 -11.42
N GLY A 232 17.22 -6.03 -11.96
CA GLY A 232 18.59 -6.50 -11.73
C GLY A 232 19.04 -7.69 -12.59
N ALA A 233 18.15 -8.22 -13.45
CA ALA A 233 18.43 -9.28 -14.42
C ALA A 233 17.81 -8.94 -15.79
N GLU A 234 17.92 -7.68 -16.23
CA GLU A 234 17.16 -7.12 -17.35
C GLU A 234 17.66 -7.59 -18.73
N ALA A 235 18.98 -7.75 -18.90
CA ALA A 235 19.58 -8.00 -20.21
C ALA A 235 19.57 -9.47 -20.63
N TYR A 236 19.37 -10.38 -19.67
CA TYR A 236 19.40 -11.82 -19.90
C TYR A 236 18.84 -12.61 -18.72
N THR A 237 17.92 -13.53 -19.01
CA THR A 237 17.44 -14.58 -18.10
C THR A 237 17.91 -15.94 -18.60
N VAL A 238 18.49 -16.75 -17.70
CA VAL A 238 19.01 -18.09 -18.04
C VAL A 238 17.85 -18.99 -18.47
N GLY A 239 16.84 -19.08 -17.61
CA GLY A 239 15.58 -19.80 -17.82
C GLY A 239 14.62 -19.09 -18.77
N SER A 240 15.05 -18.83 -20.00
CA SER A 240 14.23 -18.19 -21.04
C SER A 240 13.09 -19.11 -21.53
N HIS A 241 12.09 -18.54 -22.20
CA HIS A 241 10.95 -19.28 -22.74
C HIS A 241 11.35 -20.49 -23.60
N GLU A 242 12.24 -20.32 -24.58
CA GLU A 242 12.69 -21.43 -25.44
C GLU A 242 13.45 -22.51 -24.67
N PHE A 243 14.17 -22.11 -23.60
CA PHE A 243 14.89 -23.06 -22.76
C PHE A 243 13.89 -23.97 -22.03
N TYR A 244 12.92 -23.40 -21.34
CA TYR A 244 11.95 -24.19 -20.57
C TYR A 244 10.90 -24.88 -21.43
N MET A 245 10.52 -24.31 -22.57
CA MET A 245 9.72 -25.05 -23.56
C MET A 245 10.48 -26.27 -24.06
N GLY A 246 11.74 -26.13 -24.47
CA GLY A 246 12.57 -27.26 -24.91
C GLY A 246 12.81 -28.28 -23.79
N TYR A 247 13.10 -27.81 -22.58
CA TYR A 247 13.34 -28.66 -21.41
C TYR A 247 12.06 -29.43 -21.02
N GLY A 248 10.94 -28.72 -20.84
CA GLY A 248 9.67 -29.32 -20.44
C GLY A 248 9.17 -30.37 -21.42
N LEU A 249 9.20 -30.07 -22.73
CA LEU A 249 8.75 -31.02 -23.76
C LEU A 249 9.65 -32.26 -23.85
N THR A 250 10.97 -32.12 -23.64
CA THR A 250 11.90 -33.26 -23.78
C THR A 250 12.03 -34.11 -22.50
N ARG A 251 11.64 -33.57 -21.33
CA ARG A 251 11.68 -34.26 -20.03
C ARG A 251 10.30 -34.55 -19.44
N ASP A 252 9.24 -34.35 -20.23
CA ASP A 252 7.83 -34.50 -19.81
C ASP A 252 7.54 -33.76 -18.49
N LYS A 253 7.90 -32.48 -18.46
CA LYS A 253 7.58 -31.54 -17.37
C LYS A 253 6.52 -30.57 -17.84
N LEU A 254 5.68 -30.14 -16.90
CA LEU A 254 4.71 -29.10 -17.20
C LEU A 254 5.47 -27.80 -17.51
N ILE A 255 4.95 -27.04 -18.47
CA ILE A 255 5.47 -25.71 -18.76
C ILE A 255 4.53 -24.72 -18.06
N CYS A 256 5.09 -23.89 -17.18
CA CYS A 256 4.36 -22.79 -16.57
C CYS A 256 4.29 -21.60 -17.52
N MET A 257 3.09 -21.08 -17.73
CA MET A 257 2.82 -19.86 -18.50
C MET A 257 2.33 -18.79 -17.52
N ASP A 258 3.23 -17.90 -17.11
CA ASP A 258 2.86 -16.71 -16.35
C ASP A 258 2.49 -15.55 -17.30
N ALA A 259 1.33 -14.94 -17.11
CA ALA A 259 0.82 -13.87 -17.97
C ALA A 259 1.69 -12.59 -17.98
N GLY A 260 2.53 -12.38 -16.96
CA GLY A 260 3.42 -11.24 -16.78
C GLY A 260 4.83 -11.43 -17.32
N HIS A 261 5.19 -12.68 -17.65
CA HIS A 261 6.58 -13.08 -17.92
C HIS A 261 7.04 -12.99 -19.38
N PHE A 262 6.29 -12.32 -20.25
CA PHE A 262 6.51 -12.31 -21.70
C PHE A 262 6.77 -10.90 -22.27
N HIS A 263 7.14 -10.82 -23.55
CA HIS A 263 7.42 -9.55 -24.21
C HIS A 263 6.18 -8.63 -24.25
N PRO A 264 6.35 -7.31 -24.42
CA PRO A 264 5.22 -6.42 -24.63
C PRO A 264 4.34 -6.91 -25.78
N THR A 265 3.02 -6.96 -25.58
CA THR A 265 2.00 -7.48 -26.51
C THR A 265 1.99 -8.99 -26.73
N GLU A 266 2.95 -9.73 -26.18
CA GLU A 266 2.92 -11.19 -26.18
C GLU A 266 1.88 -11.67 -25.14
N VAL A 267 1.06 -12.65 -25.53
CA VAL A 267 -0.07 -13.15 -24.74
C VAL A 267 0.05 -14.65 -24.55
N ILE A 268 -0.38 -15.15 -23.39
CA ILE A 268 -0.29 -16.58 -23.08
C ILE A 268 -1.46 -17.35 -23.67
N SER A 269 -2.61 -16.70 -23.90
CA SER A 269 -3.77 -17.34 -24.53
C SER A 269 -3.41 -18.02 -25.86
N ASP A 270 -2.63 -17.35 -26.71
CA ASP A 270 -2.19 -17.87 -28.02
C ASP A 270 -1.30 -19.12 -27.90
N LYS A 271 -0.55 -19.23 -26.80
CA LYS A 271 0.40 -20.32 -26.56
C LYS A 271 -0.28 -21.62 -26.12
N LEU A 272 -1.45 -21.53 -25.49
CA LEU A 272 -2.11 -22.68 -24.86
C LEU A 272 -2.45 -23.78 -25.86
N SER A 273 -3.07 -23.41 -26.98
CA SER A 273 -3.44 -24.37 -28.02
C SER A 273 -2.20 -25.03 -28.64
N ALA A 274 -1.14 -24.26 -28.90
CA ALA A 274 0.13 -24.77 -29.43
C ALA A 274 0.81 -25.77 -28.47
N LEU A 275 0.93 -25.42 -27.19
CA LEU A 275 1.57 -26.29 -26.19
C LEU A 275 0.76 -27.55 -25.92
N SER A 276 -0.58 -27.46 -25.96
CA SER A 276 -1.47 -28.59 -25.68
C SER A 276 -1.28 -29.79 -26.63
N LEU A 277 -0.67 -29.56 -27.81
CA LEU A 277 -0.35 -30.61 -28.78
C LEU A 277 0.84 -31.46 -28.38
N TYR A 278 1.73 -30.91 -27.54
CA TYR A 278 3.03 -31.51 -27.21
C TYR A 278 3.19 -31.82 -25.73
N SER A 279 2.55 -31.05 -24.85
CA SER A 279 2.67 -31.19 -23.40
C SER A 279 1.56 -32.09 -22.83
N SER A 280 1.92 -32.88 -21.81
CA SER A 280 0.96 -33.71 -21.05
C SER A 280 0.02 -32.85 -20.18
N GLY A 281 0.46 -31.65 -19.80
CA GLY A 281 -0.35 -30.62 -19.14
C GLY A 281 0.32 -29.25 -19.14
N ILE A 282 -0.36 -28.24 -18.59
CA ILE A 282 0.12 -26.85 -18.53
C ILE A 282 -0.13 -26.31 -17.13
N LEU A 283 0.83 -25.59 -16.55
CA LEU A 283 0.58 -24.74 -15.39
C LEU A 283 0.37 -23.30 -15.88
N LEU A 284 -0.65 -22.61 -15.37
CA LEU A 284 -0.83 -21.18 -15.60
C LEU A 284 -0.58 -20.43 -14.33
N HIS A 285 0.18 -19.35 -14.41
CA HIS A 285 0.16 -18.30 -13.41
C HIS A 285 -0.54 -17.09 -14.01
N VAL A 286 -1.77 -16.87 -13.58
CA VAL A 286 -2.55 -15.73 -14.05
C VAL A 286 -2.20 -14.53 -13.18
N SER A 287 -1.50 -13.58 -13.78
CA SER A 287 -1.04 -12.30 -13.22
C SER A 287 -1.49 -11.14 -14.13
N ARG A 288 -1.18 -9.90 -13.75
CA ARG A 288 -1.42 -8.73 -14.62
C ARG A 288 -0.17 -7.85 -14.75
N PRO A 289 0.57 -7.92 -15.87
CA PRO A 289 1.70 -7.03 -16.08
C PRO A 289 1.22 -5.60 -16.37
N VAL A 290 1.90 -4.62 -15.76
CA VAL A 290 1.72 -3.20 -16.02
C VAL A 290 3.07 -2.65 -16.46
N ARG A 291 3.35 -2.79 -17.76
CA ARG A 291 4.60 -2.43 -18.47
C ARG A 291 5.82 -3.32 -18.20
N TRP A 292 5.86 -3.94 -17.04
CA TRP A 292 6.83 -4.96 -16.66
C TRP A 292 6.09 -6.04 -15.87
N ASP A 293 6.80 -7.07 -15.46
CA ASP A 293 6.27 -8.09 -14.58
C ASP A 293 6.06 -7.55 -13.17
N SER A 294 4.93 -6.85 -13.02
CA SER A 294 4.64 -5.98 -11.89
C SER A 294 3.63 -6.55 -10.91
N ASP A 295 3.21 -7.80 -11.12
CA ASP A 295 2.41 -8.57 -10.17
C ASP A 295 1.16 -7.87 -9.66
N HIS A 296 0.42 -7.19 -10.55
CA HIS A 296 -0.84 -6.59 -10.15
C HIS A 296 -1.96 -7.61 -10.11
N VAL A 297 -2.95 -7.35 -9.27
CA VAL A 297 -4.17 -8.16 -9.17
C VAL A 297 -4.85 -8.32 -10.53
N VAL A 298 -5.22 -9.56 -10.81
CA VAL A 298 -5.97 -9.98 -12.01
C VAL A 298 -7.33 -9.29 -12.08
N VAL A 299 -7.63 -8.71 -13.25
CA VAL A 299 -8.91 -8.04 -13.54
C VAL A 299 -9.62 -8.73 -14.70
N MET A 300 -10.92 -8.49 -14.85
CA MET A 300 -11.68 -8.96 -16.00
C MET A 300 -11.35 -8.14 -17.26
N ASP A 301 -10.14 -8.27 -17.77
CA ASP A 301 -9.68 -7.66 -19.01
C ASP A 301 -9.79 -8.63 -20.20
N ASP A 302 -9.27 -8.21 -21.35
CA ASP A 302 -9.36 -8.97 -22.59
C ASP A 302 -8.50 -10.24 -22.55
N GLU A 303 -7.29 -10.17 -21.99
CA GLU A 303 -6.38 -11.33 -21.95
C GLU A 303 -6.88 -12.40 -20.99
N LEU A 304 -7.39 -12.03 -19.81
CA LEU A 304 -7.99 -13.02 -18.90
C LEU A 304 -9.17 -13.74 -19.56
N GLN A 305 -10.01 -13.01 -20.29
CA GLN A 305 -11.12 -13.59 -21.04
C GLN A 305 -10.63 -14.46 -22.21
N ALA A 306 -9.54 -14.09 -22.88
CA ALA A 306 -8.93 -14.90 -23.93
C ALA A 306 -8.37 -16.22 -23.38
N ILE A 307 -7.68 -16.19 -22.22
CA ILE A 307 -7.23 -17.39 -21.50
C ILE A 307 -8.43 -18.28 -21.18
N GLY A 308 -9.48 -17.73 -20.57
CA GLY A 308 -10.70 -18.49 -20.25
C GLY A 308 -11.33 -19.14 -21.49
N ARG A 309 -11.39 -18.42 -22.61
CA ARG A 309 -11.89 -18.94 -23.89
C ARG A 309 -11.02 -20.06 -24.43
N GLU A 310 -9.70 -19.91 -24.46
CA GLU A 310 -8.81 -20.95 -24.97
C GLU A 310 -8.89 -22.23 -24.14
N LEU A 311 -9.02 -22.09 -22.82
CA LEU A 311 -9.20 -23.23 -21.92
C LEU A 311 -10.51 -23.98 -22.17
N VAL A 312 -11.62 -23.26 -22.35
CA VAL A 312 -12.94 -23.86 -22.53
C VAL A 312 -13.15 -24.35 -23.96
N ARG A 313 -12.85 -23.52 -24.96
CA ARG A 313 -13.11 -23.82 -26.37
C ARG A 313 -12.35 -25.05 -26.84
N ASN A 314 -11.18 -25.32 -26.26
CA ASN A 314 -10.32 -26.42 -26.65
C ASN A 314 -10.30 -27.58 -25.65
N ASP A 315 -11.24 -27.59 -24.68
CA ASP A 315 -11.37 -28.64 -23.66
C ASP A 315 -10.06 -28.89 -22.87
N LEU A 316 -9.35 -27.79 -22.54
CA LEU A 316 -8.04 -27.84 -21.87
C LEU A 316 -8.12 -27.74 -20.34
N LEU A 317 -9.31 -27.51 -19.78
CA LEU A 317 -9.49 -27.35 -18.33
C LEU A 317 -8.99 -28.56 -17.52
N GLN A 318 -9.12 -29.78 -18.04
CA GLN A 318 -8.65 -30.99 -17.34
C GLN A 318 -7.14 -31.18 -17.41
N LYS A 319 -6.48 -30.53 -18.38
CA LYS A 319 -5.02 -30.61 -18.60
C LYS A 319 -4.27 -29.40 -18.06
N THR A 320 -4.99 -28.41 -17.53
CA THR A 320 -4.42 -27.13 -17.13
C THR A 320 -4.63 -26.91 -15.64
N TYR A 321 -3.52 -26.68 -14.93
CA TYR A 321 -3.52 -26.29 -13.53
C TYR A 321 -3.51 -24.77 -13.48
N ILE A 322 -4.60 -24.17 -13.01
CA ILE A 322 -4.76 -22.71 -13.00
C ILE A 322 -4.32 -22.18 -11.64
N GLY A 323 -3.17 -21.52 -11.59
CA GLY A 323 -2.68 -20.75 -10.46
C GLY A 323 -2.85 -19.24 -10.68
N LEU A 324 -2.81 -18.48 -9.59
CA LEU A 324 -2.65 -17.03 -9.62
C LEU A 324 -1.23 -16.70 -9.20
N ASP A 325 -0.68 -15.61 -9.72
CA ASP A 325 0.56 -15.02 -9.21
C ASP A 325 0.43 -13.49 -9.25
N PHE A 326 0.43 -12.85 -8.08
CA PHE A 326 0.48 -11.40 -7.95
C PHE A 326 0.75 -11.02 -6.48
N PHE A 327 1.21 -9.80 -6.23
CA PHE A 327 1.44 -9.29 -4.88
C PHE A 327 1.32 -7.77 -4.84
N ASP A 328 0.09 -7.28 -4.69
CA ASP A 328 -0.21 -5.87 -4.53
C ASP A 328 -0.29 -5.50 -3.04
N ALA A 329 0.75 -4.83 -2.53
CA ALA A 329 0.79 -4.34 -1.15
C ALA A 329 0.27 -2.90 -1.02
N THR A 330 -0.33 -2.32 -2.06
CA THR A 330 -0.99 -1.01 -1.99
C THR A 330 -2.44 -1.10 -1.50
N ILE A 331 -3.01 -2.30 -1.45
CA ILE A 331 -4.40 -2.58 -1.06
C ILE A 331 -4.51 -3.68 -0.01
N ASN A 332 -5.74 -3.92 0.47
CA ASN A 332 -6.04 -5.03 1.37
C ASN A 332 -5.78 -6.38 0.68
N ARG A 333 -4.90 -7.22 1.27
CA ARG A 333 -4.43 -8.50 0.70
C ARG A 333 -5.54 -9.54 0.55
N VAL A 334 -6.50 -9.57 1.48
CA VAL A 334 -7.71 -10.42 1.37
C VAL A 334 -8.56 -9.95 0.19
N ALA A 335 -8.72 -8.64 -0.01
CA ALA A 335 -9.42 -8.12 -1.18
C ALA A 335 -8.69 -8.47 -2.48
N ALA A 336 -7.35 -8.39 -2.53
CA ALA A 336 -6.55 -8.75 -3.70
C ALA A 336 -6.85 -10.19 -4.16
N TRP A 337 -6.77 -11.16 -3.24
CA TRP A 337 -7.16 -12.54 -3.52
C TRP A 337 -8.61 -12.68 -3.98
N VAL A 338 -9.57 -12.09 -3.25
CA VAL A 338 -10.99 -12.21 -3.59
C VAL A 338 -11.29 -11.65 -4.98
N ILE A 339 -10.68 -10.51 -5.35
CA ILE A 339 -10.83 -9.91 -6.67
C ILE A 339 -10.22 -10.83 -7.73
N GLY A 340 -8.94 -11.20 -7.58
CA GLY A 340 -8.23 -11.99 -8.58
C GLY A 340 -8.86 -13.36 -8.82
N THR A 341 -9.12 -14.13 -7.75
CA THR A 341 -9.71 -15.46 -7.86
C THR A 341 -11.11 -15.43 -8.43
N ARG A 342 -11.97 -14.50 -7.98
CA ARG A 342 -13.33 -14.37 -8.56
C ARG A 342 -13.26 -13.99 -10.03
N ASN A 343 -12.31 -13.15 -10.45
CA ASN A 343 -12.18 -12.78 -11.87
C ASN A 343 -11.70 -13.96 -12.73
N ALA A 344 -10.74 -14.77 -12.25
CA ALA A 344 -10.32 -15.98 -12.95
C ALA A 344 -11.49 -16.97 -13.14
N ILE A 345 -12.28 -17.23 -12.08
CA ILE A 345 -13.47 -18.09 -12.16
C ILE A 345 -14.49 -17.52 -13.14
N LYS A 346 -14.78 -16.21 -13.05
CA LYS A 346 -15.72 -15.55 -13.94
C LYS A 346 -15.29 -15.64 -15.41
N ALA A 347 -14.00 -15.57 -15.72
CA ALA A 347 -13.51 -15.64 -17.09
C ALA A 347 -13.74 -17.04 -17.70
N VAL A 348 -13.45 -18.10 -16.93
CA VAL A 348 -13.77 -19.48 -17.32
C VAL A 348 -15.29 -19.67 -17.45
N LEU A 349 -16.08 -19.19 -16.48
CA LEU A 349 -17.54 -19.26 -16.53
C LEU A 349 -18.11 -18.56 -17.76
N LYS A 350 -17.62 -17.36 -18.07
CA LYS A 350 -18.08 -16.59 -19.23
C LYS A 350 -17.77 -17.32 -20.53
N ALA A 351 -16.60 -17.95 -20.63
CA ALA A 351 -16.25 -18.78 -21.77
C ALA A 351 -17.12 -20.05 -21.89
N MET A 352 -17.53 -20.67 -20.76
CA MET A 352 -18.49 -21.80 -20.76
C MET A 352 -19.90 -21.41 -21.22
N LEU A 353 -20.21 -20.11 -21.23
CA LEU A 353 -21.48 -19.56 -21.70
C LEU A 353 -21.41 -19.07 -23.16
N GLU A 354 -20.44 -19.53 -23.94
CA GLU A 354 -20.37 -19.29 -25.38
C GLU A 354 -20.88 -20.51 -26.18
N PRO A 355 -21.61 -20.32 -27.30
CA PRO A 355 -22.04 -21.40 -28.19
C PRO A 355 -20.86 -21.87 -29.07
N THR A 356 -19.84 -22.43 -28.43
CA THR A 356 -18.53 -22.71 -29.03
C THR A 356 -18.60 -23.56 -30.30
N ASP A 357 -19.39 -24.64 -30.30
CA ASP A 357 -19.50 -25.52 -31.47
C ASP A 357 -20.11 -24.82 -32.69
N TYR A 358 -21.08 -23.93 -32.45
CA TYR A 358 -21.65 -23.09 -33.48
C TYR A 358 -20.63 -22.08 -34.00
N LEU A 359 -19.93 -21.37 -33.10
CA LEU A 359 -18.87 -20.41 -33.45
C LEU A 359 -17.77 -21.06 -34.30
N LYS A 360 -17.31 -22.27 -33.93
CA LYS A 360 -16.34 -23.04 -34.72
C LYS A 360 -16.88 -23.45 -36.09
N THR A 361 -18.18 -23.73 -36.19
CA THR A 361 -18.81 -24.12 -37.46
C THR A 361 -18.83 -22.96 -38.44
N ILE A 362 -19.36 -21.80 -38.03
CA ILE A 362 -19.43 -20.61 -38.89
C ILE A 362 -18.04 -20.07 -39.23
N GLU A 363 -17.04 -20.26 -38.36
CA GLU A 363 -15.64 -19.94 -38.66
C GLU A 363 -15.07 -20.79 -39.79
N ARG A 364 -15.29 -22.12 -39.75
CA ARG A 364 -14.86 -23.04 -40.81
C ARG A 364 -15.54 -22.77 -42.15
N GLU A 365 -16.77 -22.25 -42.12
CA GLU A 365 -17.53 -21.84 -43.30
C GLU A 365 -17.10 -20.48 -43.87
N GLY A 366 -16.21 -19.76 -43.17
CA GLY A 366 -15.74 -18.43 -43.60
C GLY A 366 -16.71 -17.30 -43.28
N ASN A 367 -17.75 -17.54 -42.47
CA ASN A 367 -18.72 -16.52 -42.07
C ASN A 367 -18.17 -15.67 -40.90
N TYR A 368 -17.13 -14.90 -41.20
CA TYR A 368 -16.42 -14.10 -40.21
C TYR A 368 -17.25 -12.92 -39.69
N THR A 369 -18.23 -12.43 -40.46
CA THR A 369 -19.15 -11.38 -40.06
C THR A 369 -20.02 -11.85 -38.89
N GLU A 370 -20.66 -13.01 -39.03
CA GLU A 370 -21.49 -13.56 -37.94
C GLU A 370 -20.64 -13.96 -36.74
N ARG A 371 -19.47 -14.57 -36.96
CA ARG A 371 -18.53 -14.91 -35.88
C ARG A 371 -18.18 -13.68 -35.04
N LEU A 372 -17.78 -12.59 -35.69
CA LEU A 372 -17.41 -11.35 -34.98
C LEU A 372 -18.62 -10.72 -34.29
N ALA A 373 -19.75 -10.60 -34.98
CA ALA A 373 -20.96 -10.01 -34.41
C ALA A 373 -21.45 -10.78 -33.17
N LEU A 374 -21.51 -12.11 -33.24
CA LEU A 374 -21.99 -12.93 -32.12
C LEU A 374 -21.03 -12.85 -30.92
N VAL A 375 -19.72 -12.90 -31.14
CA VAL A 375 -18.72 -12.78 -30.04
C VAL A 375 -18.81 -11.42 -29.35
N GLU A 376 -19.10 -10.34 -30.08
CA GLU A 376 -19.31 -9.01 -29.49
C GLU A 376 -20.63 -8.93 -28.73
N GLU A 377 -21.75 -9.40 -29.29
CA GLU A 377 -23.06 -9.39 -28.62
C GLU A 377 -23.07 -10.24 -27.35
N LEU A 378 -22.32 -11.34 -27.31
CA LEU A 378 -22.15 -12.18 -26.10
C LEU A 378 -21.53 -11.40 -24.92
N LYS A 379 -20.89 -10.25 -25.14
CA LYS A 379 -20.39 -9.40 -24.05
C LYS A 379 -21.53 -8.78 -23.23
N ASP A 380 -22.68 -8.54 -23.85
CA ASP A 380 -23.86 -7.89 -23.27
C ASP A 380 -24.92 -8.90 -22.80
N PHE A 381 -24.73 -10.20 -23.06
CA PHE A 381 -25.58 -11.25 -22.51
C PHE A 381 -25.60 -11.21 -20.97
N PRO A 382 -26.66 -11.73 -20.32
CA PRO A 382 -26.90 -11.58 -18.87
C PRO A 382 -25.99 -12.48 -18.00
N PHE A 383 -24.67 -12.47 -18.26
CA PHE A 383 -23.63 -13.14 -17.49
C PHE A 383 -23.70 -12.80 -15.99
N GLY A 384 -23.93 -11.53 -15.66
CA GLY A 384 -24.02 -11.08 -14.27
C GLY A 384 -25.09 -11.84 -13.45
N SER A 385 -26.22 -12.16 -14.06
CA SER A 385 -27.29 -12.94 -13.42
C SER A 385 -26.86 -14.39 -13.14
N VAL A 386 -26.13 -15.01 -14.07
CA VAL A 386 -25.58 -16.37 -13.90
C VAL A 386 -24.52 -16.40 -12.80
N TRP A 387 -23.59 -15.43 -12.81
CA TRP A 387 -22.57 -15.29 -11.77
C TRP A 387 -23.15 -15.05 -10.37
N ASN A 388 -24.16 -14.17 -10.27
CA ASN A 388 -24.81 -13.86 -9.00
C ASN A 388 -25.51 -15.08 -8.42
N TYR A 389 -26.20 -15.85 -9.27
CA TYR A 389 -26.83 -17.11 -8.85
C TYR A 389 -25.79 -18.16 -8.45
N TYR A 390 -24.67 -18.28 -9.18
CA TYR A 390 -23.58 -19.16 -8.78
C TYR A 390 -23.02 -18.82 -7.39
N CYS A 391 -22.78 -17.53 -7.11
CA CYS A 391 -22.35 -17.10 -5.78
C CYS A 391 -23.37 -17.48 -4.69
N GLN A 392 -24.67 -17.27 -4.96
CA GLN A 392 -25.73 -17.64 -4.04
C GLN A 392 -25.76 -19.15 -3.77
N GLU A 393 -25.69 -19.99 -4.81
CA GLU A 393 -25.69 -21.45 -4.67
C GLU A 393 -24.45 -21.97 -3.92
N GLN A 394 -23.31 -21.29 -4.07
CA GLN A 394 -22.08 -21.62 -3.35
C GLN A 394 -22.02 -20.99 -1.94
N GLY A 395 -23.06 -20.29 -1.51
CA GLY A 395 -23.15 -19.71 -0.17
C GLY A 395 -22.18 -18.55 0.09
N VAL A 396 -21.70 -17.87 -0.95
CA VAL A 396 -20.77 -16.73 -0.84
C VAL A 396 -21.48 -15.41 -1.20
N PRO A 397 -20.96 -14.25 -0.74
CA PRO A 397 -21.63 -12.99 -1.00
C PRO A 397 -21.72 -12.62 -2.49
N VAL A 398 -22.83 -12.00 -2.86
CA VAL A 398 -23.15 -11.56 -4.22
C VAL A 398 -22.75 -10.09 -4.41
N GLY A 399 -22.34 -9.72 -5.63
CA GLY A 399 -22.02 -8.32 -5.95
C GLY A 399 -20.89 -7.76 -5.09
N LEU A 400 -21.14 -6.64 -4.39
CA LEU A 400 -20.19 -5.94 -3.54
C LEU A 400 -20.26 -6.35 -2.06
N ASP A 401 -21.17 -7.25 -1.68
CA ASP A 401 -21.39 -7.58 -0.27
C ASP A 401 -20.15 -8.21 0.40
N TRP A 402 -19.31 -8.91 -0.38
CA TRP A 402 -18.04 -9.46 0.11
C TRP A 402 -17.09 -8.36 0.60
N LEU A 403 -17.14 -7.16 0.03
CA LEU A 403 -16.29 -6.04 0.45
C LEU A 403 -16.65 -5.57 1.86
N THR A 404 -17.92 -5.65 2.25
CA THR A 404 -18.37 -5.36 3.62
C THR A 404 -17.77 -6.36 4.60
N ALA A 405 -17.70 -7.65 4.23
CA ALA A 405 -17.07 -8.68 5.04
C ALA A 405 -15.55 -8.44 5.18
N VAL A 406 -14.86 -8.08 4.09
CA VAL A 406 -13.44 -7.71 4.14
C VAL A 406 -13.20 -6.51 5.04
N LYS A 407 -13.99 -5.43 4.93
CA LYS A 407 -13.88 -4.25 5.79
C LYS A 407 -14.14 -4.58 7.27
N ALA A 408 -15.05 -5.50 7.56
CA ALA A 408 -15.31 -5.94 8.92
C ALA A 408 -14.14 -6.77 9.48
N TYR A 409 -13.59 -7.68 8.67
CA TYR A 409 -12.41 -8.47 9.01
C TYR A 409 -11.19 -7.58 9.21
N GLU A 410 -10.94 -6.64 8.32
CA GLU A 410 -9.85 -5.66 8.42
C GLU A 410 -9.92 -4.88 9.72
N LYS A 411 -11.10 -4.37 10.12
CA LYS A 411 -11.27 -3.72 11.43
C LYS A 411 -10.90 -4.66 12.58
N LYS A 412 -11.30 -5.94 12.50
CA LYS A 412 -10.99 -6.96 13.51
C LYS A 412 -9.51 -7.31 13.54
N CYS A 413 -8.86 -7.46 12.39
CA CYS A 413 -7.44 -7.78 12.27
C CYS A 413 -6.59 -6.60 12.69
N ILE A 414 -6.87 -5.38 12.22
CA ILE A 414 -6.27 -4.16 12.74
C ILE A 414 -6.47 -4.10 14.27
N SER A 415 -7.66 -4.36 14.80
CA SER A 415 -7.88 -4.38 16.26
C SER A 415 -7.15 -5.51 17.01
N LYS A 416 -6.81 -6.63 16.35
CA LYS A 416 -6.12 -7.80 16.93
C LYS A 416 -4.59 -7.70 16.81
N THR A 417 -4.07 -7.18 15.70
CA THR A 417 -2.67 -6.74 15.57
C THR A 417 -2.39 -5.58 16.53
N LEU A 418 -3.44 -4.83 16.91
CA LEU A 418 -3.47 -3.86 18.01
C LEU A 418 -3.96 -4.47 19.35
N GLY A 419 -3.99 -5.79 19.50
CA GLY A 419 -4.63 -6.48 20.62
C GLY A 419 -3.94 -6.24 21.97
N GLY A 420 -4.65 -5.57 22.88
CA GLY A 420 -4.39 -5.61 24.34
C GLY A 420 -3.46 -4.53 24.91
N ALA A 421 -2.79 -3.76 24.07
CA ALA A 421 -2.16 -2.50 24.45
C ALA A 421 -3.05 -1.35 23.96
N LEU A 422 -3.09 -0.24 24.69
CA LEU A 422 -3.47 1.09 24.17
C LEU A 422 -3.35 1.18 22.64
N MET A 423 -4.35 1.75 21.96
CA MET A 423 -4.22 2.13 20.55
C MET A 423 -2.85 2.80 20.36
N THR A 424 -2.04 2.34 19.38
CA THR A 424 -0.73 2.96 19.13
C THR A 424 -0.97 4.43 18.83
N ILE A 425 -0.47 5.30 19.70
CA ILE A 425 -0.68 6.75 19.62
C ILE A 425 -0.26 7.36 18.28
N ILE A 426 0.63 6.71 17.53
CA ILE A 426 0.97 7.04 16.14
C ILE A 426 -0.28 7.16 15.25
N ASN A 427 -1.31 6.36 15.56
CA ASN A 427 -2.56 6.34 14.83
C ASN A 427 -3.57 7.41 15.30
N ALA A 428 -3.29 8.12 16.39
CA ALA A 428 -4.16 9.16 16.89
C ALA A 428 -4.29 10.29 15.86
N HIS A 429 -5.50 10.84 15.74
CA HIS A 429 -5.80 11.93 14.81
C HIS A 429 -4.77 13.07 14.95
N PHE A 430 -4.52 13.51 16.19
CA PHE A 430 -3.59 14.60 16.46
C PHE A 430 -2.13 14.28 16.09
N VAL A 431 -1.70 13.01 16.09
CA VAL A 431 -0.35 12.64 15.61
C VAL A 431 -0.29 12.68 14.10
N LYS A 432 -1.30 12.10 13.41
CA LYS A 432 -1.37 12.14 11.94
C LYS A 432 -1.47 13.57 11.41
N GLU A 433 -2.22 14.42 12.10
CA GLU A 433 -2.37 15.84 11.77
C GLU A 433 -1.02 16.57 11.91
N MET A 434 -0.26 16.31 12.98
CA MET A 434 1.11 16.82 13.13
C MET A 434 2.04 16.33 12.02
N MET A 435 1.99 15.05 11.67
CA MET A 435 2.80 14.47 10.57
C MET A 435 2.49 15.12 9.23
N ALA A 436 1.21 15.24 8.88
CA ALA A 436 0.78 15.84 7.62
C ALA A 436 1.15 17.33 7.54
N THR A 437 0.92 18.07 8.62
CA THR A 437 1.20 19.52 8.67
C THR A 437 2.70 19.80 8.57
N THR A 438 3.53 19.14 9.39
CA THR A 438 4.99 19.30 9.35
C THR A 438 5.60 18.89 8.01
N ALA A 439 5.10 17.83 7.37
CA ALA A 439 5.52 17.45 6.03
C ALA A 439 5.15 18.52 4.98
N ASN A 440 3.97 19.15 5.12
CA ASN A 440 3.53 20.19 4.21
C ASN A 440 4.35 21.49 4.38
N MET A 441 4.61 21.91 5.61
CA MET A 441 5.46 23.08 5.90
C MET A 441 6.87 22.89 5.35
N TYR A 442 7.46 21.69 5.51
CA TYR A 442 8.75 21.34 4.92
C TYR A 442 8.71 21.37 3.38
N ARG A 443 7.66 20.82 2.75
CA ARG A 443 7.46 20.82 1.29
C ARG A 443 7.39 22.24 0.72
N LEU A 444 6.78 23.17 1.45
CA LEU A 444 6.70 24.59 1.06
C LEU A 444 8.01 25.36 1.29
N GLY A 445 9.01 24.73 1.93
CA GLY A 445 10.27 25.38 2.29
C GLY A 445 10.13 26.40 3.41
N TRP A 446 9.06 26.33 4.21
CA TRP A 446 8.87 27.18 5.38
C TRP A 446 9.68 26.71 6.58
N ASP A 447 10.05 25.43 6.60
CA ASP A 447 10.91 24.88 7.62
C ASP A 447 12.14 24.23 6.98
N GLU A 448 13.31 24.54 7.51
CA GLU A 448 14.60 23.99 7.11
C GLU A 448 15.31 23.34 8.28
N ARG A 449 15.94 22.18 8.04
CA ARG A 449 16.62 21.41 9.09
C ARG A 449 15.71 21.20 10.30
N ASN A 450 15.96 21.91 11.41
CA ASN A 450 15.23 21.85 12.68
C ASN A 450 14.57 23.20 13.06
N GLY A 451 14.44 24.12 12.10
CA GLY A 451 13.68 25.36 12.23
C GLY A 451 12.17 25.11 12.15
N GLY A 452 11.38 25.97 12.81
CA GLY A 452 9.93 25.82 12.94
C GLY A 452 9.50 24.93 14.11
N ASN A 453 8.30 25.16 14.65
CA ASN A 453 7.73 24.43 15.78
C ASN A 453 6.19 24.40 15.76
N ILE A 454 5.60 23.34 16.31
CA ILE A 454 4.15 23.25 16.50
C ILE A 454 3.85 22.78 17.90
N SER A 455 2.88 23.41 18.56
CA SER A 455 2.20 22.91 19.75
C SER A 455 0.70 22.83 19.54
N TYR A 456 0.13 21.69 19.93
CA TYR A 456 -1.29 21.41 19.82
C TYR A 456 -1.83 20.99 21.19
N LEU A 457 -2.70 21.83 21.76
CA LEU A 457 -3.48 21.57 22.98
C LEU A 457 -4.52 20.48 22.73
N LEU A 458 -4.41 19.42 23.53
CA LEU A 458 -5.26 18.24 23.50
C LEU A 458 -6.18 18.20 24.72
N THR A 459 -7.33 17.59 24.54
CA THR A 459 -8.23 17.23 25.63
C THR A 459 -7.77 15.93 26.28
N GLU A 460 -8.09 15.75 27.57
CA GLU A 460 -7.78 14.51 28.28
C GLU A 460 -8.40 13.28 27.59
N ALA A 461 -9.63 13.42 27.07
CA ALA A 461 -10.33 12.34 26.38
C ALA A 461 -9.64 11.91 25.07
N GLU A 462 -9.00 12.85 24.34
CA GLU A 462 -8.21 12.51 23.15
C GLU A 462 -6.94 11.73 23.54
N VAL A 463 -6.29 12.07 24.66
CA VAL A 463 -5.04 11.44 25.09
C VAL A 463 -5.29 10.08 25.76
N ALA A 464 -6.31 9.99 26.61
CA ALA A 464 -6.66 8.79 27.38
C ALA A 464 -7.02 7.58 26.52
N GLN A 465 -7.39 7.80 25.24
CA GLN A 465 -7.62 6.73 24.27
C GLN A 465 -6.34 5.97 23.90
N TYR A 466 -5.18 6.63 24.00
CA TYR A 466 -3.90 6.13 23.50
C TYR A 466 -2.80 6.08 24.55
N LEU A 467 -2.97 6.70 25.72
CA LEU A 467 -1.98 6.76 26.80
C LEU A 467 -2.60 6.52 28.19
N THR A 468 -1.84 5.86 29.06
CA THR A 468 -2.15 5.71 30.47
C THR A 468 -1.68 6.97 31.17
N LEU A 469 -2.63 7.85 31.55
CA LEU A 469 -2.33 9.20 32.02
C LEU A 469 -1.52 9.25 33.33
N THR A 470 -1.43 8.15 34.08
CA THR A 470 -0.61 8.03 35.28
C THR A 470 0.85 7.66 34.98
N THR A 471 1.17 7.24 33.76
CA THR A 471 2.53 6.88 33.35
C THR A 471 3.26 8.10 32.81
N VAL A 472 4.23 8.60 33.57
CA VAL A 472 5.14 9.68 33.17
C VAL A 472 6.48 9.07 32.77
N VAL A 473 6.93 9.36 31.55
CA VAL A 473 8.21 8.86 31.00
C VAL A 473 9.38 9.67 31.57
N ARG A 474 9.28 11.00 31.51
CA ARG A 474 10.29 11.95 32.00
C ARG A 474 9.62 13.24 32.48
N THR A 475 10.21 13.90 33.46
CA THR A 475 9.79 15.23 33.92
C THR A 475 10.92 16.22 33.67
N LEU A 476 10.59 17.37 33.07
CA LEU A 476 11.55 18.42 32.72
C LEU A 476 11.11 19.76 33.34
N PRO A 477 12.02 20.57 33.90
CA PRO A 477 11.65 21.85 34.52
C PRO A 477 11.24 22.88 33.46
N LEU A 478 10.29 23.76 33.80
CA LEU A 478 9.94 24.93 33.01
C LEU A 478 10.62 26.18 33.58
N ALA A 479 11.06 27.07 32.70
CA ALA A 479 11.77 28.30 33.07
C ALA A 479 10.84 29.49 33.37
N PHE A 480 9.52 29.27 33.42
CA PHE A 480 8.50 30.28 33.68
C PHE A 480 7.28 29.66 34.37
N ASP A 481 6.40 30.49 34.92
CA ASP A 481 5.16 30.06 35.56
C ASP A 481 4.10 29.63 34.52
N ALA A 482 3.85 28.33 34.41
CA ALA A 482 2.83 27.74 33.53
C ALA A 482 1.55 27.32 34.28
N THR A 483 1.31 27.83 35.49
CA THR A 483 0.16 27.42 36.35
C THR A 483 -1.19 27.54 35.64
N ALA A 484 -1.37 28.52 34.75
CA ALA A 484 -2.59 28.69 33.97
C ALA A 484 -2.91 27.51 33.01
N LEU A 485 -1.92 26.65 32.72
CA LEU A 485 -2.06 25.45 31.90
C LEU A 485 -1.95 24.16 32.70
N ALA A 486 -1.92 24.22 34.04
CA ALA A 486 -1.76 23.05 34.91
C ALA A 486 -2.77 21.93 34.54
N GLY A 487 -2.25 20.72 34.38
CA GLY A 487 -3.04 19.53 34.01
C GLY A 487 -3.43 19.44 32.53
N ARG A 488 -3.12 20.44 31.69
CA ARG A 488 -3.42 20.39 30.25
C ARG A 488 -2.39 19.56 29.49
N TYR A 489 -2.84 18.97 28.38
CA TYR A 489 -2.05 18.09 27.54
C TYR A 489 -1.70 18.75 26.21
N PHE A 490 -0.51 18.51 25.69
CA PHE A 490 -0.10 18.98 24.37
C PHE A 490 0.63 17.90 23.60
N ILE A 491 0.53 17.89 22.28
CA ILE A 491 1.56 17.30 21.42
C ILE A 491 2.45 18.41 20.87
N VAL A 492 3.76 18.20 20.91
CA VAL A 492 4.77 19.20 20.54
C VAL A 492 5.89 18.61 19.70
N THR A 493 6.46 19.42 18.82
CA THR A 493 7.70 19.08 18.10
C THR A 493 8.91 19.09 19.04
N GLY A 494 9.91 18.24 18.76
CA GLY A 494 11.13 18.12 19.57
C GLY A 494 12.25 19.09 19.19
N SER A 495 13.11 19.40 20.16
CA SER A 495 14.32 20.20 19.95
C SER A 495 15.32 19.47 19.06
N GLY A 496 15.87 20.18 18.06
CA GLY A 496 16.84 19.65 17.11
C GLY A 496 16.29 18.60 16.14
N LYS A 497 14.96 18.36 16.13
CA LYS A 497 14.31 17.35 15.28
C LYS A 497 14.00 17.93 13.90
N TYR A 498 14.14 17.11 12.87
CA TYR A 498 14.01 17.58 11.50
C TYR A 498 12.57 17.40 11.04
N PHE A 499 11.94 18.47 10.55
CA PHE A 499 10.52 18.44 10.17
C PHE A 499 10.21 17.38 9.11
N LYS A 500 11.11 17.21 8.14
CA LYS A 500 10.99 16.15 7.12
C LYS A 500 10.93 14.73 7.69
N ASN A 501 11.52 14.50 8.86
CA ASN A 501 11.56 13.18 9.50
C ASN A 501 10.30 12.91 10.33
N VAL A 502 9.49 13.91 10.65
CA VAL A 502 8.30 13.72 11.51
C VAL A 502 7.32 12.72 10.90
N ALA A 503 7.16 12.70 9.57
CA ALA A 503 6.28 11.77 8.88
C ALA A 503 6.80 10.31 8.88
N PHE A 504 8.10 10.10 9.08
CA PHE A 504 8.74 8.78 9.01
C PHE A 504 9.12 8.24 10.40
N GLU A 505 9.46 9.14 11.33
CA GLU A 505 9.91 8.84 12.69
C GLU A 505 9.20 9.75 13.72
N PRO A 506 7.84 9.73 13.78
CA PRO A 506 7.06 10.60 14.65
C PRO A 506 7.38 10.40 16.15
N GLU A 507 7.66 9.18 16.59
CA GLU A 507 8.01 8.85 17.98
C GLU A 507 9.36 9.41 18.43
N LYS A 508 10.27 9.69 17.49
CA LYS A 508 11.54 10.39 17.78
C LYS A 508 11.35 11.90 17.75
N SER A 509 10.46 12.38 16.88
CA SER A 509 10.37 13.79 16.52
C SER A 509 9.29 14.58 17.27
N LEU A 510 8.28 13.89 17.79
CA LEU A 510 7.15 14.45 18.54
C LEU A 510 7.12 13.92 19.97
N GLY A 511 6.43 14.63 20.85
CA GLY A 511 6.09 14.13 22.17
C GLY A 511 4.76 14.65 22.68
N VAL A 512 4.03 13.78 23.39
CA VAL A 512 2.85 14.17 24.16
C VAL A 512 3.28 14.51 25.57
N ILE A 513 2.93 15.70 26.01
CA ILE A 513 3.32 16.27 27.29
C ILE A 513 2.08 16.69 28.10
N ARG A 514 2.23 16.72 29.43
CA ARG A 514 1.28 17.32 30.37
C ARG A 514 1.99 18.37 31.21
N ILE A 515 1.34 19.51 31.46
CA ILE A 515 1.87 20.51 32.41
C ILE A 515 1.57 20.03 33.83
N ALA A 516 2.59 19.99 34.69
CA ALA A 516 2.47 19.55 36.07
C ALA A 516 1.44 20.39 36.84
N THR A 517 0.86 19.83 37.91
CA THR A 517 -0.21 20.47 38.69
C THR A 517 0.23 21.77 39.38
N ASP A 518 1.53 21.94 39.62
CA ASP A 518 2.13 23.16 40.19
C ASP A 518 2.60 24.16 39.13
N GLY A 519 2.47 23.83 37.83
CA GLY A 519 2.90 24.68 36.72
C GLY A 519 4.42 24.82 36.55
N ALA A 520 5.24 24.13 37.35
CA ALA A 520 6.69 24.31 37.38
C ALA A 520 7.48 23.36 36.46
N ALA A 521 6.81 22.33 35.94
CA ALA A 521 7.43 21.29 35.12
C ALA A 521 6.50 20.79 34.01
N VAL A 522 7.09 20.12 33.04
CA VAL A 522 6.40 19.38 31.99
C VAL A 522 6.69 17.89 32.14
N GLU A 523 5.64 17.08 32.11
CA GLU A 523 5.66 15.63 32.19
C GLU A 523 5.49 15.06 30.77
N VAL A 524 6.53 14.41 30.25
CA VAL A 524 6.47 13.70 28.97
C VAL A 524 5.74 12.38 29.19
N LEU A 525 4.62 12.19 28.50
CA LEU A 525 3.80 10.98 28.56
C LEU A 525 4.11 10.02 27.41
N TRP A 526 4.59 10.54 26.28
CA TRP A 526 4.97 9.75 25.12
C TRP A 526 5.91 10.51 24.18
N GLY A 527 6.67 9.78 23.36
CA GLY A 527 7.53 10.33 22.32
C GLY A 527 8.92 10.71 22.80
N PHE A 528 9.71 11.32 21.92
CA PHE A 528 11.15 11.57 22.11
C PHE A 528 11.93 10.31 22.54
N VAL A 529 11.67 9.18 21.88
CA VAL A 529 12.19 7.85 22.28
C VAL A 529 13.73 7.76 22.26
N ASP A 530 14.40 8.65 21.55
CA ASP A 530 15.86 8.76 21.47
C ASP A 530 16.48 9.66 22.56
N GLY A 531 15.70 10.01 23.59
CA GLY A 531 16.16 10.89 24.66
C GLY A 531 16.03 12.38 24.32
N GLY A 532 15.44 12.75 23.18
CA GLY A 532 15.12 14.14 22.83
C GLY A 532 14.27 14.86 23.87
N VAL A 533 14.13 16.17 23.73
CA VAL A 533 13.29 17.02 24.60
C VAL A 533 12.31 17.83 23.73
N PRO A 534 11.22 18.38 24.31
CA PRO A 534 10.39 19.36 23.61
C PRO A 534 11.21 20.50 23.00
N THR A 535 10.67 21.18 21.99
CA THR A 535 11.32 22.32 21.36
C THR A 535 11.90 23.33 22.36
N SER A 536 13.06 23.91 22.03
CA SER A 536 13.65 25.02 22.79
C SER A 536 12.75 26.24 22.88
N GLU A 537 11.77 26.37 21.98
CA GLU A 537 10.78 27.47 21.98
C GLU A 537 9.49 27.11 22.73
N LEU A 538 9.46 26.01 23.49
CA LEU A 538 8.29 25.61 24.27
C LEU A 538 7.76 26.74 25.19
N PRO A 539 8.60 27.55 25.88
CA PRO A 539 8.10 28.68 26.66
C PRO A 539 7.28 29.67 25.83
N SER A 540 7.76 30.05 24.64
CA SER A 540 7.05 30.96 23.73
C SER A 540 5.68 30.40 23.31
N HIS A 541 5.63 29.11 23.00
CA HIS A 541 4.38 28.41 22.64
C HIS A 541 3.38 28.39 23.80
N LEU A 542 3.82 28.00 25.00
CA LEU A 542 2.93 27.90 26.16
C LEU A 542 2.43 29.28 26.65
N MET A 543 3.32 30.29 26.71
CA MET A 543 2.91 31.67 27.02
C MET A 543 1.89 32.20 26.00
N SER A 544 2.09 31.87 24.73
CA SER A 544 1.15 32.22 23.65
C SER A 544 -0.20 31.55 23.83
N HIS A 545 -0.24 30.24 24.16
CA HIS A 545 -1.49 29.56 24.51
C HIS A 545 -2.19 30.23 25.71
N ILE A 546 -1.47 30.60 26.77
CA ILE A 546 -2.04 31.29 27.95
C ILE A 546 -2.77 32.57 27.51
N LYS A 547 -2.09 33.45 26.76
CA LYS A 547 -2.68 34.72 26.32
C LYS A 547 -3.80 34.55 25.31
N ARG A 548 -3.70 33.55 24.43
CA ARG A 548 -4.71 33.31 23.41
C ARG A 548 -5.98 32.70 23.99
N LEU A 549 -5.86 31.83 25.01
CA LEU A 549 -7.00 31.26 25.73
C LEU A 549 -7.79 32.28 26.56
N GLU A 550 -7.17 33.39 26.98
CA GLU A 550 -7.88 34.52 27.61
C GLU A 550 -8.89 35.19 26.66
N VAL A 551 -8.67 35.06 25.34
CA VAL A 551 -9.44 35.79 24.33
C VAL A 551 -10.27 34.85 23.46
N ASP A 552 -9.78 33.65 23.15
CA ASP A 552 -10.54 32.58 22.50
C ASP A 552 -10.35 31.25 23.26
N PRO A 553 -11.36 30.77 23.99
CA PRO A 553 -11.28 29.51 24.73
C PRO A 553 -11.13 28.28 23.81
N ASN A 554 -11.39 28.41 22.51
CA ASN A 554 -11.23 27.33 21.53
C ASN A 554 -9.83 27.29 20.92
N ASN A 555 -8.90 28.16 21.32
CA ASN A 555 -7.54 28.12 20.80
C ASN A 555 -6.85 26.78 21.16
N ARG A 556 -6.35 26.08 20.14
CA ARG A 556 -5.66 24.81 20.32
C ARG A 556 -4.28 24.75 19.70
N ILE A 557 -4.00 25.54 18.67
CA ILE A 557 -2.76 25.46 17.90
C ILE A 557 -1.92 26.71 18.10
N VAL A 558 -0.62 26.53 18.28
CA VAL A 558 0.40 27.57 18.05
C VAL A 558 1.45 26.98 17.12
N MET A 559 1.72 27.66 16.01
CA MET A 559 2.63 27.24 14.96
C MET A 559 3.66 28.34 14.69
N HIS A 560 4.93 27.97 14.62
CA HIS A 560 6.03 28.81 14.19
C HIS A 560 6.70 28.21 12.96
N CYS A 561 6.99 29.03 11.96
CA CYS A 561 7.78 28.65 10.78
C CYS A 561 8.49 29.85 10.16
N HIS A 562 9.33 29.58 9.16
CA HIS A 562 10.11 30.57 8.42
C HIS A 562 9.52 30.78 7.01
N ALA A 563 8.25 31.18 6.95
CA ALA A 563 7.56 31.53 5.71
C ALA A 563 8.41 32.49 4.85
N THR A 564 8.86 31.99 3.69
CA THR A 564 10.05 32.51 3.00
C THR A 564 9.90 33.95 2.53
N HIS A 565 8.77 34.30 1.91
CA HIS A 565 8.57 35.62 1.34
C HIS A 565 8.20 36.63 2.42
N LEU A 566 7.50 36.20 3.46
CA LEU A 566 7.21 37.05 4.60
C LEU A 566 8.50 37.36 5.38
N LEU A 567 9.38 36.38 5.56
CA LEU A 567 10.72 36.58 6.10
C LEU A 567 11.54 37.54 5.22
N ALA A 568 11.52 37.37 3.89
CA ALA A 568 12.20 38.29 2.98
C ALA A 568 11.63 39.72 3.07
N MET A 569 10.31 39.85 3.24
CA MET A 569 9.62 41.13 3.39
C MET A 569 10.11 41.90 4.62
N THR A 570 10.52 41.22 5.71
CA THR A 570 11.06 41.93 6.89
C THR A 570 12.38 42.65 6.64
N TYR A 571 13.09 42.33 5.55
CA TYR A 571 14.31 43.04 5.16
C TYR A 571 14.05 44.27 4.28
N THR A 572 12.87 44.36 3.66
CA THR A 572 12.60 45.33 2.58
C THR A 572 11.40 46.23 2.85
N HIS A 573 10.65 45.97 3.92
CA HIS A 573 9.44 46.70 4.28
C HIS A 573 9.58 47.38 5.66
N ASP A 574 8.86 48.48 5.87
CA ASP A 574 8.69 49.11 7.18
C ASP A 574 8.04 48.14 8.18
N LEU A 575 8.69 47.90 9.32
CA LEU A 575 8.24 46.94 10.32
C LEU A 575 7.19 47.50 11.30
N ALA A 576 6.74 48.74 11.12
CA ALA A 576 5.58 49.24 11.85
C ALA A 576 4.35 48.35 11.56
N GLU A 577 3.73 47.79 12.60
CA GLU A 577 2.62 46.81 12.50
C GLU A 577 1.51 47.26 11.56
N ARG A 578 1.15 48.55 11.65
CA ARG A 578 0.16 49.19 10.76
C ARG A 578 0.61 49.21 9.31
N ALA A 579 1.86 49.54 9.03
CA ALA A 579 2.38 49.57 7.67
C ALA A 579 2.41 48.15 7.09
N LEU A 580 3.00 47.20 7.81
CA LEU A 580 3.13 45.81 7.38
C LEU A 580 1.76 45.16 7.12
N THR A 581 0.84 45.26 8.09
CA THR A 581 -0.51 44.69 7.98
C THR A 581 -1.26 45.26 6.78
N ARG A 582 -1.23 46.58 6.60
CA ARG A 582 -1.90 47.22 5.47
C ARG A 582 -1.34 46.77 4.14
N THR A 583 -0.02 46.66 4.01
CA THR A 583 0.59 46.20 2.77
C THR A 583 0.12 44.78 2.45
N LEU A 584 0.10 43.86 3.42
CA LEU A 584 -0.40 42.50 3.20
C LEU A 584 -1.88 42.51 2.76
N TRP A 585 -2.74 43.27 3.45
CA TRP A 585 -4.15 43.44 3.04
C TRP A 585 -4.32 44.01 1.63
N GLN A 586 -3.39 44.85 1.17
CA GLN A 586 -3.44 45.49 -0.14
C GLN A 586 -2.92 44.62 -1.29
N MET A 587 -2.12 43.58 -0.99
CA MET A 587 -1.55 42.68 -2.01
C MET A 587 -2.50 41.53 -2.38
N CYS A 588 -3.40 41.15 -1.49
CA CYS A 588 -4.31 40.02 -1.69
C CYS A 588 -5.65 40.28 -0.97
N THR A 589 -6.76 40.15 -1.71
CA THR A 589 -8.12 40.52 -1.26
C THR A 589 -8.54 39.77 0.01
N GLU A 590 -8.18 38.50 0.08
CA GLU A 590 -8.53 37.56 1.14
C GLU A 590 -7.86 37.93 2.48
N CYS A 591 -6.76 38.67 2.47
CA CYS A 591 -5.97 38.94 3.68
C CYS A 591 -6.74 39.68 4.78
N ILE A 592 -7.52 40.71 4.43
CA ILE A 592 -8.33 41.43 5.42
C ILE A 592 -9.49 40.58 5.95
N VAL A 593 -9.95 39.60 5.18
CA VAL A 593 -11.01 38.66 5.58
C VAL A 593 -10.46 37.58 6.51
N VAL A 594 -9.27 37.07 6.21
CA VAL A 594 -8.64 35.95 6.93
C VAL A 594 -8.01 36.42 8.24
N PHE A 595 -7.28 37.53 8.24
CA PHE A 595 -6.66 38.13 9.44
C PHE A 595 -7.02 39.63 9.61
N PRO A 596 -8.30 39.95 9.90
CA PRO A 596 -8.74 41.33 10.16
C PRO A 596 -8.09 41.94 11.43
N ASP A 597 -7.64 41.09 12.35
CA ASP A 597 -6.89 41.43 13.55
C ASP A 597 -5.45 41.86 13.28
N GLY A 598 -5.00 41.76 12.02
CA GLY A 598 -3.70 42.22 11.56
C GLY A 598 -2.54 41.32 11.97
N VAL A 599 -1.33 41.82 11.75
CA VAL A 599 -0.07 41.11 12.06
C VAL A 599 0.71 41.91 13.10
N GLY A 600 0.94 41.28 14.24
CA GLY A 600 1.82 41.82 15.27
C GLY A 600 3.29 41.71 14.85
N VAL A 601 4.13 42.63 15.31
CA VAL A 601 5.58 42.62 15.04
C VAL A 601 6.30 42.89 16.36
N ILE A 602 7.27 42.05 16.68
CA ILE A 602 8.17 42.26 17.82
C ILE A 602 9.52 42.79 17.37
N GLU A 603 10.31 43.32 18.29
CA GLU A 603 11.73 43.62 18.02
C GLU A 603 12.53 42.32 17.86
N TRP A 604 13.69 42.41 17.20
CA TRP A 604 14.59 41.27 17.07
C TRP A 604 15.12 40.86 18.45
N LEU A 605 14.87 39.61 18.82
CA LEU A 605 15.27 39.01 20.08
C LEU A 605 15.89 37.63 19.81
N VAL A 606 16.69 37.13 20.76
CA VAL A 606 17.33 35.82 20.63
C VAL A 606 16.26 34.72 20.77
N PRO A 607 16.09 33.84 19.78
CA PRO A 607 15.15 32.73 19.83
C PRO A 607 15.47 31.74 20.96
N GLY A 608 14.44 31.06 21.47
CA GLY A 608 14.58 30.11 22.59
C GLY A 608 14.78 30.74 23.97
N THR A 609 14.61 32.07 24.11
CA THR A 609 14.66 32.77 25.39
C THR A 609 13.25 33.04 25.96
N THR A 610 13.13 33.21 27.27
CA THR A 610 11.82 33.56 27.89
C THR A 610 11.33 34.94 27.44
N VAL A 611 12.25 35.89 27.22
CA VAL A 611 11.94 37.28 26.85
C VAL A 611 11.21 37.36 25.49
N ILE A 612 11.64 36.58 24.50
CA ILE A 612 10.96 36.56 23.20
C ILE A 612 9.55 35.95 23.33
N GLY A 613 9.36 34.97 24.22
CA GLY A 613 8.06 34.39 24.54
C GLY A 613 7.10 35.40 25.17
N GLU A 614 7.59 36.24 26.10
CA GLU A 614 6.80 37.30 26.73
C GLU A 614 6.34 38.36 25.71
N GLN A 615 7.25 38.80 24.83
CA GLN A 615 6.90 39.79 23.80
C GLN A 615 5.93 39.20 22.76
N THR A 616 6.16 37.95 22.34
CA THR A 616 5.30 37.26 21.37
C THR A 616 3.89 37.05 21.92
N SER A 617 3.78 36.53 23.15
CA SER A 617 2.49 36.27 23.78
C SER A 617 1.71 37.57 24.05
N ALA A 618 2.39 38.66 24.40
CA ALA A 618 1.77 39.98 24.55
C ALA A 618 1.13 40.49 23.24
N LYS A 619 1.78 40.25 22.09
CA LYS A 619 1.22 40.56 20.77
C LYS A 619 0.08 39.59 20.41
N MET A 620 0.25 38.30 20.69
CA MET A 620 -0.75 37.27 20.40
C MET A 620 -2.10 37.44 21.12
N GLN A 621 -2.13 38.18 22.22
CA GLN A 621 -3.38 38.56 22.85
C GLN A 621 -4.27 39.38 21.91
N LYS A 622 -3.68 40.15 20.99
CA LYS A 622 -4.37 41.07 20.08
C LYS A 622 -4.48 40.56 18.65
N SER A 623 -3.48 39.86 18.14
CA SER A 623 -3.43 39.34 16.77
C SER A 623 -3.11 37.85 16.74
N ARG A 624 -3.69 37.10 15.81
CA ARG A 624 -3.40 35.66 15.64
C ARG A 624 -2.06 35.41 14.95
N LEU A 625 -1.55 36.39 14.22
CA LEU A 625 -0.25 36.36 13.55
C LEU A 625 0.74 37.31 14.24
N VAL A 626 1.96 36.85 14.46
CA VAL A 626 3.07 37.65 15.00
C VAL A 626 4.34 37.34 14.24
N VAL A 627 4.95 38.37 13.63
CA VAL A 627 6.22 38.26 12.91
C VAL A 627 7.38 38.50 13.86
N TRP A 628 8.37 37.63 13.77
CA TRP A 628 9.71 37.79 14.31
C TRP A 628 10.61 38.26 13.18
N PRO A 629 10.99 39.55 13.13
CA PRO A 629 11.79 40.09 12.04
C PRO A 629 13.05 39.27 11.81
N HIS A 630 13.34 38.98 10.54
CA HIS A 630 14.51 38.21 10.11
C HIS A 630 14.57 36.75 10.58
N HIS A 631 13.50 36.23 11.20
CA HIS A 631 13.45 34.85 11.69
C HIS A 631 12.23 34.10 11.18
N GLY A 632 11.01 34.62 11.34
CA GLY A 632 9.83 33.90 10.87
C GLY A 632 8.52 34.47 11.40
N ILE A 633 7.49 33.65 11.40
CA ILE A 633 6.15 34.01 11.84
C ILE A 633 5.60 32.97 12.79
N TYR A 634 4.79 33.45 13.73
CA TYR A 634 3.91 32.66 14.55
C TYR A 634 2.45 32.85 14.14
N GLY A 635 1.68 31.76 14.18
CA GLY A 635 0.23 31.73 14.02
C GLY A 635 -0.45 30.97 15.17
N CYS A 636 -1.70 31.31 15.47
CA CYS A 636 -2.53 30.59 16.45
C CYS A 636 -4.02 30.56 16.07
N GLY A 637 -4.75 29.57 16.59
CA GLY A 637 -6.12 29.28 16.18
C GLY A 637 -6.65 27.95 16.73
N LYS A 638 -7.84 27.52 16.27
CA LYS A 638 -8.58 26.40 16.86
C LYS A 638 -8.19 25.02 16.32
N ASP A 639 -7.67 24.96 15.10
CA ASP A 639 -7.29 23.74 14.38
C ASP A 639 -6.12 24.01 13.41
N MET A 640 -5.50 22.96 12.87
CA MET A 640 -4.31 23.12 12.02
C MET A 640 -4.62 23.84 10.71
N ASP A 641 -5.77 23.56 10.10
CA ASP A 641 -6.17 24.17 8.82
C ASP A 641 -6.35 25.68 8.96
N GLU A 642 -6.96 26.15 10.06
CA GLU A 642 -7.08 27.59 10.34
C GLU A 642 -5.69 28.25 10.49
N VAL A 643 -4.81 27.67 11.32
CA VAL A 643 -3.51 28.29 11.62
C VAL A 643 -2.57 28.25 10.42
N PHE A 644 -2.51 27.11 9.75
CA PHE A 644 -1.74 26.96 8.52
C PHE A 644 -2.28 27.91 7.45
N GLY A 645 -3.60 27.97 7.26
CA GLY A 645 -4.24 28.87 6.30
C GLY A 645 -4.02 30.35 6.58
N LEU A 646 -3.97 30.76 7.87
CA LEU A 646 -3.61 32.12 8.27
C LEU A 646 -2.19 32.48 7.79
N ILE A 647 -1.21 31.63 8.08
CA ILE A 647 0.19 31.82 7.67
C ILE A 647 0.32 31.76 6.15
N GLU A 648 -0.34 30.80 5.50
CA GLU A 648 -0.35 30.62 4.04
C GLU A 648 -0.85 31.88 3.32
N THR A 649 -1.92 32.47 3.84
CA THR A 649 -2.51 33.67 3.26
C THR A 649 -1.57 34.88 3.40
N ALA A 650 -0.93 35.05 4.56
CA ALA A 650 0.04 36.12 4.79
C ALA A 650 1.31 35.93 3.94
N GLU A 651 1.83 34.72 3.87
CA GLU A 651 2.98 34.35 3.02
C GLU A 651 2.67 34.61 1.54
N LYS A 652 1.47 34.27 1.08
CA LYS A 652 1.06 34.52 -0.31
C LYS A 652 1.05 36.01 -0.63
N ALA A 653 0.52 36.84 0.26
CA ALA A 653 0.53 38.29 0.10
C ALA A 653 1.96 38.87 0.10
N ALA A 654 2.85 38.34 0.96
CA ALA A 654 4.26 38.73 0.96
C ALA A 654 5.00 38.29 -0.31
N GLN A 655 4.66 37.13 -0.88
CA GLN A 655 5.17 36.69 -2.17
C GLN A 655 4.75 37.66 -3.29
N VAL A 656 3.48 38.04 -3.33
CA VAL A 656 2.98 39.04 -4.29
C VAL A 656 3.72 40.36 -4.11
N TYR A 657 3.87 40.85 -2.88
CA TYR A 657 4.66 42.05 -2.58
C TYR A 657 6.09 41.96 -3.14
N THR A 658 6.76 40.83 -2.89
CA THR A 658 8.14 40.59 -3.35
C THR A 658 8.24 40.69 -4.87
N TYR A 659 7.33 40.07 -5.61
CA TYR A 659 7.30 40.18 -7.07
C TYR A 659 6.96 41.57 -7.56
N VAL A 660 6.04 42.28 -6.91
CA VAL A 660 5.71 43.67 -7.26
C VAL A 660 6.91 44.59 -7.07
N GLN A 661 7.66 44.45 -5.97
CA GLN A 661 8.90 45.20 -5.77
C GLN A 661 9.94 44.87 -6.85
N ALA A 662 10.11 43.59 -7.19
CA ALA A 662 11.01 43.17 -8.26
C ALA A 662 10.62 43.71 -9.65
N GLN A 663 9.32 43.98 -9.89
CA GLN A 663 8.79 44.57 -11.12
C GLN A 663 8.94 46.10 -11.19
N GLY A 664 9.57 46.73 -10.19
CA GLY A 664 9.78 48.19 -10.15
C GLY A 664 8.83 48.93 -9.20
N GLY A 665 8.19 48.23 -8.27
CA GLY A 665 7.39 48.81 -7.20
C GLY A 665 5.89 48.92 -7.49
N VAL A 666 5.14 49.30 -6.46
CA VAL A 666 3.67 49.35 -6.47
C VAL A 666 3.18 50.54 -7.30
N LYS A 667 2.33 50.28 -8.30
CA LYS A 667 1.63 51.32 -9.10
C LYS A 667 0.18 51.56 -8.67
N GLN A 668 -0.48 50.53 -8.15
CA GLN A 668 -1.85 50.57 -7.64
C GLN A 668 -2.03 49.56 -6.51
N THR A 669 -3.00 49.82 -5.62
CA THR A 669 -3.35 48.96 -4.48
C THR A 669 -4.85 48.93 -4.28
N ILE A 670 -5.34 47.98 -3.47
CA ILE A 670 -6.68 48.06 -2.89
C ILE A 670 -6.73 49.31 -2.01
N THR A 671 -7.73 50.16 -2.23
CA THR A 671 -7.93 51.40 -1.47
C THR A 671 -8.56 51.12 -0.10
N ASP A 672 -8.46 52.05 0.85
CA ASP A 672 -9.05 51.88 2.18
C ASP A 672 -10.57 51.71 2.13
N ALA A 673 -11.25 52.40 1.22
CA ALA A 673 -12.70 52.23 1.01
C ALA A 673 -13.04 50.83 0.46
N GLN A 674 -12.20 50.28 -0.42
CA GLN A 674 -12.37 48.92 -0.94
C GLN A 674 -12.07 47.86 0.13
N LEU A 675 -11.04 48.06 0.95
CA LEU A 675 -10.75 47.21 2.10
C LEU A 675 -11.90 47.22 3.12
N GLN A 676 -12.48 48.39 3.41
CA GLN A 676 -13.66 48.47 4.26
C GLN A 676 -14.87 47.76 3.64
N ALA A 677 -15.11 47.94 2.33
CA ALA A 677 -16.20 47.25 1.63
C ALA A 677 -16.04 45.72 1.67
N LEU A 678 -14.81 45.20 1.57
CA LEU A 678 -14.52 43.77 1.75
C LEU A 678 -14.81 43.33 3.18
N ALA A 679 -14.36 44.10 4.17
CA ALA A 679 -14.62 43.79 5.58
C ALA A 679 -16.12 43.72 5.88
N ASP A 680 -16.90 44.68 5.38
CA ASP A 680 -18.36 44.73 5.54
C ASP A 680 -19.04 43.53 4.84
N ALA A 681 -18.60 43.19 3.63
CA ALA A 681 -19.18 42.08 2.85
C ALA A 681 -18.99 40.72 3.54
N PHE A 682 -17.82 40.50 4.16
CA PHE A 682 -17.49 39.26 4.85
C PHE A 682 -17.77 39.31 6.37
N LYS A 683 -18.31 40.43 6.87
CA LYS A 683 -18.69 40.64 8.28
C LYS A 683 -17.51 40.47 9.25
N VAL A 684 -16.35 41.01 8.87
CA VAL A 684 -15.15 41.05 9.71
C VAL A 684 -14.86 42.48 10.15
N THR A 685 -14.20 42.65 11.30
CA THR A 685 -13.85 43.97 11.85
C THR A 685 -12.34 44.17 11.80
N PRO A 686 -11.81 44.99 10.88
CA PRO A 686 -10.39 45.29 10.81
C PRO A 686 -9.92 46.00 12.09
N VAL A 687 -8.67 45.78 12.50
CA VAL A 687 -8.09 46.47 13.66
C VAL A 687 -8.20 48.00 13.52
N ALA A 688 -8.67 48.65 14.59
CA ALA A 688 -8.99 50.07 14.58
C ALA A 688 -7.77 50.94 14.25
N GLY A 689 -7.99 51.99 13.46
CA GLY A 689 -6.94 52.94 13.05
C GLY A 689 -6.03 52.46 11.91
N TYR A 690 -6.23 51.24 11.40
CA TYR A 690 -5.42 50.72 10.29
C TYR A 690 -5.96 51.17 8.93
N LEU A 691 -7.24 51.47 8.76
CA LEU A 691 -7.81 52.10 7.56
C LEU A 691 -7.97 53.62 7.76
N LYS A 692 -7.72 54.46 6.76
CA LYS A 692 -7.94 55.91 6.86
C LYS A 692 -9.42 56.24 6.60
N GLY A 693 -10.05 57.01 7.50
CA GLY A 693 -11.40 57.56 7.30
C GLY A 693 -12.54 56.74 7.91
N VAL A 694 -12.23 55.75 8.76
CA VAL A 694 -13.17 54.98 9.59
C VAL A 694 -12.66 54.97 11.02
#